data_AF-A0A3E1E5Z4-F1
#
_entry.id   AF-A0A3E1E5Z4-F1
#
_cell.length_a   1.000
_cell.length_b   1.000
_cell.length_c   1.000
_cell.angle_alpha   90.00
_cell.angle_beta   90.00
_cell.angle_gamma   90.00
#
_symmetry.space_group_name_H-M   'P 1'
#
loop_
_entity.id
_entity.type
_entity.pdbx_description
1 polymer ?
#
loop_
_entity_poly.entity_id
_entity_poly.type
_entity_poly.pdbx_seq_one_letter_code
_entity_poly.pdbx_strand_id
1 'polypeptide(L)'
;MRTLLLAFFGFASLAFLTGIGQAQINHSGQRFPEQALAKVARGEAIPTVLGTKFPQVAAWYRQSETELHALCCRDKSLAADCKGRLHYACPGHPISAGNGSATGPAAAFVASASDTFQLHSLPGAKRVIFLDFDGHTTTGTWWNTARNSTAPIVTPPYTIDGNAGNLSNTELANIQTIWEIIAEDFRPFNVDVTTEDPGLEAIRKTSSSDAFFGIRVCIGGSSMDWYGSGVGGIAYLDTFGSNTDTPAFVFPAQLGGLPKSIAYAASHEVGHTLGLNHDGQGSNVEYYEGHANWAPIMGAGYQRSVVHWSKGEYPSANNRQDDIAIIARLCSLRTDLRGDDIIGASNLSGTTFNTSGLIETRSDADLFRFVAGSGTISFAASPSSSSPNLDIELSLYNGVGNLVTTATSPEMGAILSTNLSQGTYYLAIEGVGTGSPTTAYNDYGSIGEYSLTGSAPTPSTQIPVALADSSSPLTGVPPLTVSFSSAGSSDPDGTISSCDWDFGNGSGSDAANPSFTFQVPGTYTVSLVVTDDGGVSSVPDTLKVVVLQLPRVIVGKIEMTRTRSIKGLQAFANVTVRDLNGAIRPGATVTARWSGLTNSTQSVVTNSSGVARFASPLSNKQGMFTLSVTNISAPGFPYVPARNAETTKSISSR
;
A
#
# COMPACT_ATOMS: atom_id res chain seq x y z
N MET A 1 -7.72 -52.92 -52.71
CA MET A 1 -9.02 -52.71 -53.41
C MET A 1 -9.70 -51.56 -52.69
N ARG A 2 -10.26 -50.51 -53.28
CA ARG A 2 -10.37 -49.88 -54.61
C ARG A 2 -11.05 -48.53 -54.23
N THR A 3 -10.47 -47.36 -54.55
CA THR A 3 -11.01 -46.39 -55.54
C THR A 3 -12.52 -46.09 -55.41
N LEU A 4 -13.06 -44.86 -55.38
CA LEU A 4 -12.85 -43.59 -56.09
C LEU A 4 -13.75 -42.56 -55.32
N LEU A 5 -13.54 -41.24 -55.26
CA LEU A 5 -13.75 -40.30 -56.36
C LEU A 5 -13.14 -38.93 -56.00
N LEU A 6 -12.34 -38.42 -56.94
CA LEU A 6 -11.75 -37.09 -57.02
C LEU A 6 -12.67 -36.15 -57.82
N ALA A 7 -12.26 -34.87 -57.88
CA ALA A 7 -12.46 -33.86 -58.94
C ALA A 7 -13.61 -32.84 -58.73
N PHE A 8 -13.52 -31.52 -58.97
CA PHE A 8 -12.54 -30.56 -59.55
C PHE A 8 -12.84 -29.19 -58.87
N PHE A 9 -11.92 -28.25 -58.61
CA PHE A 9 -11.19 -27.31 -59.50
C PHE A 9 -9.96 -26.79 -58.69
N GLY A 10 -8.75 -26.59 -59.20
CA GLY A 10 -8.33 -26.36 -60.58
C GLY A 10 -7.93 -24.90 -60.82
N PHE A 11 -6.91 -24.38 -60.11
CA PHE A 11 -6.01 -23.34 -60.65
C PHE A 11 -4.62 -23.48 -59.99
N ALA A 12 -3.72 -24.15 -60.72
CA ALA A 12 -2.29 -23.98 -60.57
C ALA A 12 -1.80 -23.11 -61.74
N SER A 13 -1.07 -22.05 -61.44
CA SER A 13 -0.20 -21.33 -62.37
C SER A 13 1.00 -20.87 -61.53
N LEU A 14 2.05 -21.68 -61.50
CA LEU A 14 3.27 -21.54 -62.31
C LEU A 14 4.27 -20.54 -61.69
N ALA A 15 5.17 -21.07 -60.86
CA ALA A 15 6.48 -20.46 -60.63
C ALA A 15 7.48 -21.53 -60.13
N PHE A 16 7.88 -22.45 -61.01
CA PHE A 16 9.25 -22.96 -60.97
C PHE A 16 10.04 -22.16 -62.00
N LEU A 17 10.62 -21.05 -61.54
CA LEU A 17 11.80 -20.46 -62.17
C LEU A 17 12.89 -20.37 -61.11
N THR A 18 14.04 -20.91 -61.49
CA THR A 18 15.32 -20.99 -60.80
C THR A 18 15.81 -19.66 -60.21
N GLY A 19 16.29 -19.68 -58.96
CA GLY A 19 17.47 -18.92 -58.56
C GLY A 19 17.36 -17.43 -58.24
N ILE A 20 16.21 -16.91 -57.84
CA ILE A 20 16.11 -15.57 -57.25
C ILE A 20 15.47 -15.71 -55.86
N GLY A 21 16.26 -15.55 -54.80
CA GLY A 21 15.72 -15.53 -53.43
C GLY A 21 14.64 -14.46 -53.29
N GLN A 22 13.62 -14.70 -52.47
CA GLN A 22 12.63 -13.67 -52.15
C GLN A 22 13.35 -12.40 -51.68
N ALA A 23 12.99 -11.26 -52.25
CA ALA A 23 13.57 -9.99 -51.81
C ALA A 23 13.20 -9.74 -50.34
N GLN A 24 14.21 -9.52 -49.51
CA GLN A 24 14.02 -9.25 -48.09
C GLN A 24 13.44 -7.83 -47.88
N ILE A 25 12.40 -7.74 -47.07
CA ILE A 25 11.66 -6.51 -46.78
C ILE A 25 11.52 -6.36 -45.26
N ASN A 26 11.50 -5.12 -44.78
CA ASN A 26 11.18 -4.85 -43.37
C ASN A 26 9.70 -5.13 -43.06
N HIS A 27 9.33 -4.98 -41.79
CA HIS A 27 7.97 -5.13 -41.28
C HIS A 27 6.92 -4.24 -41.99
N SER A 28 7.35 -3.18 -42.68
CA SER A 28 6.50 -2.28 -43.47
C SER A 28 6.33 -2.70 -44.95
N GLY A 29 7.00 -3.79 -45.36
CA GLY A 29 6.97 -4.29 -46.73
C GLY A 29 7.91 -3.57 -47.70
N GLN A 30 8.80 -2.71 -47.19
CA GLN A 30 9.76 -1.96 -48.01
C GLN A 30 11.02 -2.78 -48.29
N ARG A 31 11.40 -2.87 -49.57
CA ARG A 31 12.70 -3.44 -49.98
C ARG A 31 13.84 -2.52 -49.58
N PHE A 32 14.92 -3.12 -49.09
CA PHE A 32 16.13 -2.38 -48.74
C PHE A 32 16.79 -1.78 -50.00
N PRO A 33 17.22 -0.50 -49.99
CA PRO A 33 17.93 0.13 -51.10
C PRO A 33 19.41 -0.32 -51.15
N GLU A 34 19.64 -1.56 -51.56
CA GLU A 34 20.98 -2.17 -51.57
C GLU A 34 22.02 -1.33 -52.33
N GLN A 35 23.22 -1.28 -51.75
CA GLN A 35 24.42 -0.71 -52.36
C GLN A 35 25.56 -1.71 -52.17
N ALA A 36 26.12 -2.22 -53.27
CA ALA A 36 27.27 -3.12 -53.18
C ALA A 36 28.50 -2.35 -52.68
N LEU A 37 29.07 -2.82 -51.56
CA LEU A 37 30.28 -2.27 -50.96
C LEU A 37 31.43 -3.28 -51.07
N ALA A 38 32.66 -2.78 -51.30
CA ALA A 38 33.84 -3.64 -51.42
C ALA A 38 34.21 -4.33 -50.09
N LYS A 39 33.87 -3.72 -48.96
CA LYS A 39 34.06 -4.23 -47.60
C LYS A 39 33.05 -3.57 -46.66
N VAL A 40 32.91 -4.13 -45.47
CA VAL A 40 32.15 -3.50 -44.38
C VAL A 40 32.74 -2.11 -44.09
N ALA A 41 31.86 -1.12 -43.95
CA ALA A 41 32.19 0.22 -43.50
C ALA A 41 31.64 0.47 -42.10
N ARG A 42 32.26 1.35 -41.33
CA ARG A 42 31.86 1.64 -39.95
C ARG A 42 31.84 3.14 -39.68
N GLY A 43 30.92 3.58 -38.82
CA GLY A 43 30.79 4.98 -38.39
C GLY A 43 30.85 5.97 -39.57
N GLU A 44 31.70 7.00 -39.46
CA GLU A 44 31.86 8.09 -40.43
C GLU A 44 32.18 7.66 -41.87
N ALA A 45 32.65 6.43 -42.10
CA ALA A 45 32.87 5.93 -43.45
C ALA A 45 31.56 5.61 -44.18
N ILE A 46 30.47 5.34 -43.47
CA ILE A 46 29.18 4.86 -44.01
C ILE A 46 28.58 5.84 -45.04
N PRO A 47 28.42 7.15 -44.75
CA PRO A 47 27.87 8.08 -45.73
C PRO A 47 28.67 8.13 -47.03
N THR A 48 30.01 8.09 -46.91
CA THR A 48 30.92 8.15 -48.06
C THR A 48 30.77 6.92 -48.96
N VAL A 49 30.71 5.72 -48.38
CA VAL A 49 30.63 4.48 -49.17
C VAL A 49 29.24 4.22 -49.75
N LEU A 50 28.19 4.72 -49.10
CA LEU A 50 26.82 4.64 -49.61
C LEU A 50 26.56 5.68 -50.71
N GLY A 51 27.28 6.81 -50.70
CA GLY A 51 27.23 7.82 -51.75
C GLY A 51 25.80 8.26 -52.06
N THR A 52 25.39 8.18 -53.33
CA THR A 52 24.05 8.59 -53.77
C THR A 52 22.91 7.72 -53.20
N LYS A 53 23.22 6.56 -52.60
CA LYS A 53 22.23 5.71 -51.92
C LYS A 53 22.00 6.09 -50.46
N PHE A 54 22.87 6.91 -49.87
CA PHE A 54 22.77 7.28 -48.45
C PHE A 54 21.40 7.88 -48.07
N PRO A 55 20.78 8.80 -48.83
CA PRO A 55 19.46 9.32 -48.50
C PRO A 55 18.34 8.27 -48.54
N GLN A 56 18.47 7.27 -49.44
CA GLN A 56 17.49 6.16 -49.54
C GLN A 56 17.62 5.23 -48.34
N VAL A 57 18.86 4.93 -47.92
CA VAL A 57 19.15 4.13 -46.73
C VAL A 57 18.64 4.84 -45.46
N ALA A 58 18.92 6.13 -45.30
CA ALA A 58 18.41 6.93 -44.18
C ALA A 58 16.87 6.87 -44.10
N ALA A 59 16.18 7.11 -45.23
CA ALA A 59 14.73 7.06 -45.29
C ALA A 59 14.16 5.67 -44.96
N TRP A 60 14.85 4.59 -45.37
CA TRP A 60 14.44 3.22 -45.04
C TRP A 60 14.46 2.97 -43.52
N TYR A 61 15.46 3.51 -42.82
CA TYR A 61 15.56 3.48 -41.36
C TYR A 61 14.73 4.57 -40.65
N ARG A 62 13.83 5.26 -41.38
CA ARG A 62 12.98 6.35 -40.86
C ARG A 62 13.79 7.51 -40.23
N GLN A 63 14.97 7.78 -40.79
CA GLN A 63 15.84 8.88 -40.41
C GLN A 63 16.01 9.85 -41.58
N SER A 64 16.18 11.13 -41.28
CA SER A 64 16.72 12.09 -42.23
C SER A 64 18.20 11.79 -42.51
N GLU A 65 18.69 12.30 -43.64
CA GLU A 65 20.10 12.22 -44.00
C GLU A 65 21.00 12.79 -42.89
N THR A 66 20.60 13.92 -42.31
CA THR A 66 21.32 14.57 -41.22
C THR A 66 21.33 13.73 -39.95
N GLU A 67 20.22 13.08 -39.60
CA GLU A 67 20.13 12.21 -38.42
C GLU A 67 21.01 10.97 -38.57
N LEU A 68 20.93 10.26 -39.71
CA LEU A 68 21.76 9.08 -39.94
C LEU A 68 23.24 9.46 -40.04
N HIS A 69 23.56 10.61 -40.66
CA HIS A 69 24.95 11.08 -40.71
C HIS A 69 25.49 11.41 -39.32
N ALA A 70 24.70 12.11 -38.49
CA ALA A 70 25.08 12.40 -37.11
C ALA A 70 25.25 11.12 -36.27
N LEU A 71 24.41 10.11 -36.50
CA LEU A 71 24.56 8.78 -35.88
C LEU A 71 25.89 8.13 -36.30
N CYS A 72 26.21 8.10 -37.59
CA CYS A 72 27.47 7.57 -38.10
C CYS A 72 28.70 8.27 -37.48
N CYS A 73 28.61 9.57 -37.20
CA CYS A 73 29.68 10.33 -36.56
C CYS A 73 29.86 9.98 -35.07
N ARG A 74 28.76 9.88 -34.32
CA ARG A 74 28.83 9.65 -32.87
C ARG A 74 28.99 8.19 -32.48
N ASP A 75 28.63 7.26 -33.37
CA ASP A 75 28.59 5.83 -33.09
C ASP A 75 29.44 5.03 -34.07
N LYS A 76 30.66 4.70 -33.63
CA LYS A 76 31.64 3.98 -34.45
C LYS A 76 31.38 2.47 -34.50
N SER A 77 30.49 1.97 -33.66
CA SER A 77 30.10 0.55 -33.65
C SER A 77 29.09 0.23 -34.75
N LEU A 78 28.33 1.23 -35.22
CA LEU A 78 27.43 1.11 -36.36
C LEU A 78 28.23 0.70 -37.60
N ALA A 79 27.81 -0.39 -38.23
CA ALA A 79 28.45 -0.93 -39.42
C ALA A 79 27.45 -1.03 -40.57
N ALA A 80 27.92 -0.74 -41.78
CA ALA A 80 27.23 -1.08 -43.02
C ALA A 80 27.89 -2.31 -43.63
N ASP A 81 27.12 -3.38 -43.82
CA ASP A 81 27.62 -4.62 -44.44
C ASP A 81 27.91 -4.46 -45.94
N CYS A 82 28.33 -5.54 -46.62
CA CYS A 82 28.70 -5.46 -48.04
C CYS A 82 27.53 -5.13 -49.01
N LYS A 83 26.29 -5.03 -48.49
CA LYS A 83 25.09 -4.61 -49.21
C LYS A 83 24.55 -3.25 -48.73
N GLY A 84 25.26 -2.60 -47.81
CA GLY A 84 24.90 -1.30 -47.26
C GLY A 84 23.88 -1.36 -46.12
N ARG A 85 23.53 -2.55 -45.63
CA ARG A 85 22.56 -2.75 -44.54
C ARG A 85 23.24 -2.48 -43.20
N LEU A 86 22.52 -1.82 -42.29
CA LEU A 86 23.07 -1.39 -41.01
C LEU A 86 22.89 -2.44 -39.93
N HIS A 87 23.98 -2.75 -39.23
CA HIS A 87 23.98 -3.62 -38.06
C HIS A 87 24.90 -3.06 -36.98
N TYR A 88 24.61 -3.45 -35.74
CA TYR A 88 25.42 -3.15 -34.58
C TYR A 88 26.30 -4.33 -34.19
N ALA A 89 27.46 -4.00 -33.64
CA ALA A 89 28.45 -4.95 -33.19
C ALA A 89 28.96 -4.57 -31.82
N CYS A 90 28.27 -5.06 -30.79
CA CYS A 90 28.38 -4.53 -29.45
C CYS A 90 29.53 -5.20 -28.70
N PRO A 91 30.41 -4.41 -28.06
CA PRO A 91 31.60 -4.95 -27.41
C PRO A 91 31.20 -5.98 -26.35
N GLY A 92 31.99 -7.04 -26.24
CA GLY A 92 31.86 -7.96 -25.12
C GLY A 92 32.22 -7.28 -23.79
N HIS A 93 31.99 -7.98 -22.69
CA HIS A 93 32.44 -7.57 -21.37
C HIS A 93 33.75 -8.32 -21.03
N PRO A 94 34.94 -7.72 -21.22
CA PRO A 94 36.21 -8.35 -20.86
C PRO A 94 36.33 -8.42 -19.34
N ILE A 95 36.10 -9.60 -18.76
CA ILE A 95 36.24 -9.82 -17.31
C ILE A 95 37.71 -9.73 -16.88
N SER A 96 37.99 -8.82 -15.95
CA SER A 96 39.03 -9.03 -14.94
C SER A 96 38.38 -9.70 -13.73
N ALA A 97 38.94 -10.81 -13.25
CA ALA A 97 38.47 -11.50 -12.06
C ALA A 97 38.57 -10.58 -10.83
N GLY A 98 37.45 -10.04 -10.35
CA GLY A 98 37.42 -9.19 -9.17
C GLY A 98 36.01 -8.86 -8.71
N ASN A 99 35.57 -9.56 -7.66
CA ASN A 99 34.53 -9.18 -6.69
C ASN A 99 33.23 -8.55 -7.24
N GLY A 100 32.36 -9.39 -7.81
CA GLY A 100 30.92 -9.15 -7.84
C GLY A 100 30.23 -10.30 -7.13
N SER A 101 30.15 -10.24 -5.81
CA SER A 101 29.32 -11.18 -5.05
C SER A 101 27.86 -10.91 -5.41
N ALA A 102 27.23 -11.83 -6.13
CA ALA A 102 25.78 -11.85 -6.28
C ALA A 102 25.18 -12.19 -4.91
N THR A 103 24.88 -11.17 -4.11
CA THR A 103 24.23 -11.31 -2.81
C THR A 103 23.05 -10.37 -2.73
N GLY A 104 21.84 -10.94 -2.74
CA GLY A 104 20.57 -10.31 -2.40
C GLY A 104 19.44 -11.34 -2.55
N PRO A 105 18.62 -11.62 -1.51
CA PRO A 105 17.75 -12.79 -1.50
C PRO A 105 16.37 -12.48 -2.06
N ALA A 106 15.98 -13.21 -3.11
CA ALA A 106 14.60 -13.60 -3.37
C ALA A 106 14.69 -14.98 -4.02
N ALA A 107 13.81 -15.91 -3.65
CA ALA A 107 13.80 -17.25 -4.24
C ALA A 107 13.64 -17.09 -5.76
N ALA A 108 14.70 -17.36 -6.51
CA ALA A 108 14.66 -17.35 -7.96
C ALA A 108 13.46 -18.19 -8.40
N PHE A 109 12.70 -17.70 -9.38
CA PHE A 109 11.75 -18.54 -10.09
C PHE A 109 12.53 -19.71 -10.69
N VAL A 110 12.50 -20.86 -10.01
CA VAL A 110 13.08 -22.10 -10.52
C VAL A 110 11.94 -22.94 -11.05
N ALA A 111 11.61 -22.75 -12.33
CA ALA A 111 10.77 -23.70 -13.03
C ALA A 111 11.44 -25.08 -13.00
N SER A 112 10.68 -26.16 -13.18
CA SER A 112 11.31 -27.47 -13.23
C SER A 112 12.28 -27.53 -14.42
N ALA A 113 13.32 -28.36 -14.32
CA ALA A 113 14.29 -28.54 -15.40
C ALA A 113 13.62 -28.81 -16.77
N SER A 114 12.50 -29.55 -16.77
CA SER A 114 11.70 -29.86 -17.96
C SER A 114 10.92 -28.68 -18.56
N ASP A 115 10.68 -27.62 -17.78
CA ASP A 115 9.91 -26.45 -18.22
C ASP A 115 10.82 -25.32 -18.74
N THR A 116 12.14 -25.45 -18.61
CA THR A 116 13.13 -24.41 -18.99
C THR A 116 13.03 -23.98 -20.47
N PHE A 117 12.55 -24.87 -21.34
CA PHE A 117 12.33 -24.64 -22.77
C PHE A 117 10.86 -24.46 -23.14
N GLN A 118 10.01 -24.15 -22.15
CA GLN A 118 8.57 -23.92 -22.30
C GLN A 118 8.15 -22.65 -21.53
N LEU A 119 9.07 -21.71 -21.32
CA LEU A 119 8.80 -20.48 -20.58
C LEU A 119 8.14 -19.46 -21.50
N HIS A 120 7.17 -18.70 -20.97
CA HIS A 120 6.43 -17.67 -21.70
C HIS A 120 6.10 -16.51 -20.79
N SER A 121 6.36 -15.28 -21.24
CA SER A 121 6.04 -14.07 -20.46
C SER A 121 4.63 -13.54 -20.77
N LEU A 122 4.08 -13.88 -21.95
CA LEU A 122 2.73 -13.56 -22.36
C LEU A 122 2.23 -14.56 -23.43
N PRO A 123 1.87 -15.80 -23.03
CA PRO A 123 1.40 -16.80 -23.98
C PRO A 123 0.27 -16.28 -24.88
N GLY A 124 0.42 -16.45 -26.19
CA GLY A 124 -0.58 -16.03 -27.17
C GLY A 124 -0.46 -14.58 -27.65
N ALA A 125 0.56 -13.83 -27.22
CA ALA A 125 0.85 -12.53 -27.81
C ALA A 125 1.14 -12.65 -29.32
N LYS A 126 0.85 -11.58 -30.04
CA LYS A 126 1.05 -11.50 -31.51
C LYS A 126 2.49 -11.17 -31.90
N ARG A 127 3.31 -10.82 -30.92
CA ARG A 127 4.73 -10.53 -31.08
C ARG A 127 5.50 -11.52 -30.26
N VAL A 128 6.59 -12.05 -30.81
CA VAL A 128 7.40 -13.07 -30.14
C VAL A 128 8.87 -12.68 -30.16
N ILE A 129 9.51 -12.75 -29.00
CA ILE A 129 10.96 -12.77 -28.86
C ILE A 129 11.31 -14.20 -28.45
N PHE A 130 11.83 -14.97 -29.40
CA PHE A 130 12.24 -16.34 -29.14
C PHE A 130 13.72 -16.37 -28.73
N LEU A 131 13.98 -16.80 -27.50
CA LEU A 131 15.31 -17.00 -26.95
C LEU A 131 15.77 -18.44 -27.24
N ASP A 132 16.61 -18.59 -28.25
CA ASP A 132 17.07 -19.88 -28.75
C ASP A 132 18.39 -20.28 -28.07
N PHE A 133 18.27 -21.17 -27.09
CA PHE A 133 19.39 -21.78 -26.36
C PHE A 133 19.77 -23.17 -26.87
N ASP A 134 18.95 -23.78 -27.73
CA ASP A 134 19.14 -25.14 -28.25
C ASP A 134 20.09 -25.20 -29.45
N GLY A 135 20.49 -24.04 -29.95
CA GLY A 135 21.40 -23.89 -31.07
C GLY A 135 20.64 -23.77 -32.39
N HIS A 136 21.27 -23.08 -33.34
CA HIS A 136 20.60 -22.68 -34.56
C HIS A 136 21.56 -22.66 -35.75
N THR A 137 21.03 -22.98 -36.93
CA THR A 137 21.78 -22.91 -38.19
C THR A 137 21.17 -21.85 -39.11
N THR A 138 21.79 -20.68 -39.13
CA THR A 138 21.34 -19.53 -39.93
C THR A 138 21.80 -19.69 -41.39
N THR A 139 20.82 -19.79 -42.30
CA THR A 139 21.04 -19.91 -43.75
C THR A 139 20.08 -19.04 -44.54
N GLY A 140 20.54 -18.51 -45.68
CA GLY A 140 19.70 -17.73 -46.58
C GLY A 140 19.26 -16.36 -46.05
N THR A 141 19.98 -15.78 -45.08
CA THR A 141 19.60 -14.54 -44.40
C THR A 141 20.51 -13.36 -44.78
N TRP A 142 20.26 -12.18 -44.20
CA TRP A 142 21.18 -11.04 -44.32
C TRP A 142 22.59 -11.37 -43.86
N TRP A 143 22.73 -12.18 -42.81
CA TRP A 143 24.03 -12.59 -42.28
C TRP A 143 24.87 -13.40 -43.27
N ASN A 144 24.25 -14.33 -44.02
CA ASN A 144 24.98 -15.11 -45.01
C ASN A 144 25.37 -14.23 -46.22
N THR A 145 24.41 -13.45 -46.72
CA THR A 145 24.63 -12.57 -47.89
C THR A 145 25.62 -11.44 -47.60
N ALA A 146 25.71 -10.96 -46.37
CA ALA A 146 26.71 -9.97 -45.92
C ALA A 146 28.16 -10.47 -46.03
N ARG A 147 28.34 -11.80 -45.99
CA ARG A 147 29.63 -12.46 -46.16
C ARG A 147 29.88 -12.87 -47.61
N ASN A 148 29.01 -12.46 -48.54
CA ASN A 148 28.97 -12.94 -49.93
C ASN A 148 29.06 -14.47 -50.01
N SER A 149 28.39 -15.16 -49.08
CA SER A 149 28.50 -16.59 -48.87
C SER A 149 27.13 -17.23 -48.69
N THR A 150 26.96 -18.46 -49.14
CA THR A 150 25.81 -19.31 -48.80
C THR A 150 26.14 -20.26 -47.66
N ALA A 151 27.35 -20.18 -47.08
CA ALA A 151 27.77 -21.03 -45.99
C ALA A 151 26.87 -20.79 -44.76
N PRO A 152 26.39 -21.87 -44.11
CA PRO A 152 25.66 -21.76 -42.86
C PRO A 152 26.50 -21.07 -41.77
N ILE A 153 25.83 -20.29 -40.92
CA ILE A 153 26.36 -19.84 -39.65
C ILE A 153 25.75 -20.75 -38.58
N VAL A 154 26.59 -21.39 -37.79
CA VAL A 154 26.15 -22.32 -36.75
C VAL A 154 26.35 -21.65 -35.40
N THR A 155 25.26 -21.42 -34.69
CA THR A 155 25.27 -21.11 -33.27
C THR A 155 25.12 -22.42 -32.51
N PRO A 156 26.13 -22.86 -31.73
CA PRO A 156 25.98 -24.05 -30.92
C PRO A 156 24.97 -23.81 -29.78
N PRO A 157 24.42 -24.87 -29.17
CA PRO A 157 23.58 -24.72 -27.98
C PRO A 157 24.35 -24.01 -26.87
N TYR A 158 23.61 -23.32 -26.00
CA TYR A 158 24.17 -22.65 -24.83
C TYR A 158 24.87 -23.66 -23.92
N THR A 159 26.08 -23.32 -23.49
CA THR A 159 26.80 -24.07 -22.47
C THR A 159 27.87 -23.20 -21.84
N ILE A 160 28.12 -23.40 -20.55
CA ILE A 160 29.21 -22.76 -19.80
C ILE A 160 30.36 -23.73 -19.47
N ASP A 161 30.12 -25.04 -19.59
CA ASP A 161 31.11 -26.09 -19.31
C ASP A 161 31.57 -26.86 -20.57
N GLY A 162 30.98 -26.55 -21.73
CA GLY A 162 31.28 -27.16 -23.02
C GLY A 162 30.50 -28.45 -23.31
N ASN A 163 29.58 -28.87 -22.43
CA ASN A 163 28.78 -30.08 -22.58
C ASN A 163 27.33 -29.78 -23.04
N ALA A 164 27.20 -29.17 -24.22
CA ALA A 164 25.92 -28.79 -24.81
C ALA A 164 24.93 -29.95 -25.04
N GLY A 165 25.37 -31.22 -24.99
CA GLY A 165 24.49 -32.39 -25.14
C GLY A 165 23.74 -32.79 -23.87
N ASN A 166 24.12 -32.24 -22.71
CA ASN A 166 23.47 -32.52 -21.42
C ASN A 166 23.66 -31.33 -20.46
N LEU A 167 22.74 -30.37 -20.53
CA LEU A 167 22.78 -29.18 -19.69
C LEU A 167 22.69 -29.53 -18.20
N SER A 168 23.59 -28.93 -17.42
CA SER A 168 23.60 -29.03 -15.97
C SER A 168 22.45 -28.25 -15.33
N ASN A 169 22.08 -28.59 -14.08
CA ASN A 169 21.08 -27.81 -13.33
C ASN A 169 21.47 -26.33 -13.19
N THR A 170 22.77 -26.02 -13.13
CA THR A 170 23.27 -24.64 -13.12
C THR A 170 22.99 -23.94 -14.44
N GLU A 171 23.21 -24.60 -15.58
CA GLU A 171 22.90 -24.03 -16.89
C GLU A 171 21.40 -23.83 -17.09
N LEU A 172 20.57 -24.77 -16.63
CA LEU A 172 19.11 -24.62 -16.66
C LEU A 172 18.65 -23.44 -15.80
N ALA A 173 19.18 -23.29 -14.58
CA ALA A 173 18.90 -22.14 -13.74
C ALA A 173 19.39 -20.82 -14.36
N ASN A 174 20.54 -20.83 -15.05
CA ASN A 174 21.04 -19.67 -15.79
C ASN A 174 20.08 -19.29 -16.93
N ILE A 175 19.58 -20.25 -17.71
CA ILE A 175 18.60 -20.00 -18.78
C ILE A 175 17.33 -19.35 -18.21
N GLN A 176 16.80 -19.89 -17.10
CA GLN A 176 15.63 -19.34 -16.43
C GLN A 176 15.86 -17.91 -15.94
N THR A 177 17.03 -17.64 -15.36
CA THR A 177 17.43 -16.28 -14.94
C THR A 177 17.56 -15.33 -16.14
N ILE A 178 18.17 -15.78 -17.24
CA ILE A 178 18.31 -14.97 -18.45
C ILE A 178 16.93 -14.62 -19.01
N TRP A 179 16.04 -15.61 -19.11
CA TRP A 179 14.67 -15.42 -19.56
C TRP A 179 13.90 -14.47 -18.65
N GLU A 180 13.99 -14.61 -17.32
CA GLU A 180 13.28 -13.77 -16.36
C GLU A 180 13.62 -12.28 -16.53
N ILE A 181 14.92 -11.96 -16.67
CA ILE A 181 15.40 -10.58 -16.85
C ILE A 181 14.90 -10.00 -18.19
N ILE A 182 15.03 -10.74 -19.29
CA ILE A 182 14.56 -10.26 -20.61
C ILE A 182 13.02 -10.13 -20.61
N ALA A 183 12.31 -11.08 -19.99
CA ALA A 183 10.86 -11.03 -19.85
C ALA A 183 10.42 -9.80 -19.05
N GLU A 184 11.19 -9.39 -18.04
CA GLU A 184 10.95 -8.17 -17.28
C GLU A 184 11.20 -6.89 -18.09
N ASP A 185 12.29 -6.83 -18.87
CA ASP A 185 12.57 -5.71 -19.77
C ASP A 185 11.45 -5.45 -20.79
N PHE A 186 10.79 -6.53 -21.23
CA PHE A 186 9.68 -6.44 -22.19
C PHE A 186 8.29 -6.56 -21.55
N ARG A 187 8.20 -6.63 -20.22
CA ARG A 187 6.94 -6.83 -19.47
C ARG A 187 5.85 -5.81 -19.79
N PRO A 188 6.12 -4.50 -19.95
CA PRO A 188 5.09 -3.51 -20.28
C PRO A 188 4.50 -3.65 -21.68
N PHE A 189 5.12 -4.44 -22.56
CA PHE A 189 4.73 -4.55 -23.96
C PHE A 189 3.90 -5.81 -24.25
N ASN A 190 3.07 -5.76 -25.28
CA ASN A 190 2.27 -6.90 -25.74
C ASN A 190 3.11 -7.81 -26.66
N VAL A 191 4.15 -8.40 -26.06
CA VAL A 191 5.11 -9.33 -26.67
C VAL A 191 5.34 -10.50 -25.73
N ASP A 192 5.45 -11.69 -26.30
CA ASP A 192 5.80 -12.90 -25.59
C ASP A 192 7.31 -13.14 -25.70
N VAL A 193 8.00 -13.12 -24.56
CA VAL A 193 9.39 -13.57 -24.45
C VAL A 193 9.34 -15.04 -24.08
N THR A 194 9.87 -15.90 -24.94
CA THR A 194 9.73 -17.34 -24.79
C THR A 194 11.03 -18.11 -25.03
N THR A 195 11.18 -19.24 -24.36
CA THR A 195 12.20 -20.25 -24.64
C THR A 195 11.65 -21.47 -25.39
N GLU A 196 10.33 -21.51 -25.64
CA GLU A 196 9.71 -22.52 -26.50
C GLU A 196 9.88 -22.11 -27.97
N ASP A 197 10.34 -23.02 -28.83
CA ASP A 197 10.43 -22.72 -30.27
C ASP A 197 9.02 -22.52 -30.85
N PRO A 198 8.65 -21.28 -31.23
CA PRO A 198 7.32 -20.98 -31.73
C PRO A 198 7.16 -21.37 -33.21
N GLY A 199 8.23 -21.87 -33.84
CA GLY A 199 8.33 -22.11 -35.27
C GLY A 199 8.64 -20.83 -36.07
N LEU A 200 9.20 -21.02 -37.26
CA LEU A 200 9.69 -19.94 -38.12
C LEU A 200 8.61 -18.89 -38.47
N GLU A 201 7.37 -19.32 -38.72
CA GLU A 201 6.30 -18.41 -39.13
C GLU A 201 5.83 -17.47 -38.01
N ALA A 202 6.07 -17.81 -36.73
CA ALA A 202 5.73 -16.94 -35.62
C ALA A 202 6.70 -15.76 -35.46
N ILE A 203 7.91 -15.88 -36.03
CA ILE A 203 9.01 -14.91 -35.87
C ILE A 203 9.34 -14.14 -37.14
N ARG A 204 8.70 -14.43 -38.29
CA ARG A 204 8.88 -13.67 -39.53
C ARG A 204 7.55 -13.14 -40.04
N LYS A 205 7.57 -11.97 -40.69
CA LYS A 205 6.36 -11.39 -41.27
C LYS A 205 6.20 -11.77 -42.73
N THR A 206 5.28 -12.67 -43.04
CA THR A 206 5.13 -13.23 -44.39
C THR A 206 4.32 -12.35 -45.35
N SER A 207 3.50 -11.44 -44.81
CA SER A 207 2.68 -10.51 -45.58
C SER A 207 2.31 -9.25 -44.78
N SER A 208 1.74 -8.23 -45.42
CA SER A 208 1.27 -7.03 -44.71
C SER A 208 0.08 -7.29 -43.78
N SER A 209 -0.73 -8.32 -44.06
CA SER A 209 -1.82 -8.79 -43.20
C SER A 209 -1.37 -9.74 -42.10
N ASP A 210 -0.10 -10.16 -42.13
CA ASP A 210 0.43 -11.05 -41.12
C ASP A 210 0.52 -10.34 -39.78
N ALA A 211 -0.31 -10.80 -38.86
CA ALA A 211 -0.42 -10.24 -37.53
C ALA A 211 0.53 -10.93 -36.55
N PHE A 212 1.21 -12.01 -36.91
CA PHE A 212 2.14 -12.74 -36.05
C PHE A 212 3.55 -12.62 -36.62
N PHE A 213 4.45 -12.04 -35.85
CA PHE A 213 5.86 -11.91 -36.24
C PHE A 213 6.69 -11.54 -35.03
N GLY A 214 8.01 -11.65 -35.16
CA GLY A 214 8.88 -11.56 -34.01
C GLY A 214 10.34 -11.43 -34.39
N ILE A 215 11.19 -11.97 -33.51
CA ILE A 215 12.61 -12.12 -33.73
C ILE A 215 13.13 -13.36 -33.00
N ARG A 216 14.14 -14.01 -33.58
CA ARG A 216 14.95 -15.03 -32.91
C ARG A 216 16.20 -14.39 -32.32
N VAL A 217 16.52 -14.75 -31.09
CA VAL A 217 17.77 -14.41 -30.41
C VAL A 217 18.54 -15.70 -30.20
N CYS A 218 19.60 -15.90 -30.98
CA CYS A 218 20.46 -17.07 -30.88
C CYS A 218 21.49 -16.85 -29.76
N ILE A 219 21.43 -17.62 -28.68
CA ILE A 219 22.27 -17.46 -27.49
C ILE A 219 23.20 -18.67 -27.37
N GLY A 220 24.47 -18.50 -27.75
CA GLY A 220 25.43 -19.58 -27.69
C GLY A 220 26.77 -19.30 -28.36
N GLY A 221 27.77 -20.11 -28.02
CA GLY A 221 29.08 -20.09 -28.67
C GLY A 221 29.90 -18.81 -28.48
N SER A 222 30.80 -18.57 -29.42
CA SER A 222 31.75 -17.45 -29.41
C SER A 222 31.64 -16.63 -30.69
N SER A 223 31.66 -15.30 -30.57
CA SER A 223 31.70 -14.41 -31.74
C SER A 223 32.98 -14.59 -32.57
N MET A 224 34.03 -15.16 -31.99
CA MET A 224 35.26 -15.47 -32.71
C MET A 224 35.10 -16.61 -33.72
N ASP A 225 34.09 -17.46 -33.58
CA ASP A 225 33.94 -18.67 -34.41
C ASP A 225 33.61 -18.34 -35.87
N TRP A 226 32.84 -17.27 -36.09
CA TRP A 226 32.42 -16.90 -37.44
C TRP A 226 32.37 -15.40 -37.70
N TYR A 227 32.14 -14.57 -36.67
CA TYR A 227 32.09 -13.12 -36.83
C TYR A 227 33.49 -12.49 -36.83
N GLY A 228 34.43 -13.08 -36.08
CA GLY A 228 35.86 -12.73 -36.12
C GLY A 228 36.21 -11.45 -35.36
N SER A 229 35.34 -11.00 -34.46
CA SER A 229 35.55 -9.85 -33.57
C SER A 229 35.00 -10.19 -32.20
N GLY A 230 35.68 -9.75 -31.13
CA GLY A 230 35.28 -10.01 -29.73
C GLY A 230 34.08 -9.17 -29.29
N VAL A 231 32.91 -9.51 -29.80
CA VAL A 231 31.62 -8.85 -29.51
C VAL A 231 30.74 -9.72 -28.62
N GLY A 232 29.99 -9.08 -27.72
CA GLY A 232 29.03 -9.74 -26.84
C GLY A 232 27.70 -10.03 -27.53
N GLY A 233 27.33 -9.19 -28.51
CA GLY A 233 26.15 -9.37 -29.33
C GLY A 233 26.25 -8.63 -30.67
N ILE A 234 25.41 -9.04 -31.61
CA ILE A 234 25.22 -8.39 -32.90
C ILE A 234 23.75 -8.48 -33.33
N ALA A 235 23.25 -7.41 -33.94
CA ALA A 235 21.90 -7.36 -34.49
C ALA A 235 21.83 -6.42 -35.68
N TYR A 236 21.02 -6.78 -36.68
CA TYR A 236 20.63 -5.84 -37.72
C TYR A 236 19.61 -4.85 -37.16
N LEU A 237 19.74 -3.59 -37.58
CA LEU A 237 18.81 -2.53 -37.19
C LEU A 237 17.46 -2.74 -37.91
N ASP A 238 16.36 -2.56 -37.18
CA ASP A 238 14.98 -2.54 -37.73
C ASP A 238 14.53 -3.84 -38.44
N THR A 239 14.99 -5.01 -37.95
CA THR A 239 14.64 -6.34 -38.49
C THR A 239 13.61 -7.12 -37.70
N PHE A 240 13.06 -6.57 -36.61
CA PHE A 240 11.95 -7.20 -35.88
C PHE A 240 10.74 -7.33 -36.82
N GLY A 241 10.29 -8.57 -37.05
CA GLY A 241 9.26 -8.87 -38.04
C GLY A 241 9.71 -8.69 -39.49
N SER A 242 10.99 -8.90 -39.78
CA SER A 242 11.47 -9.10 -41.16
C SER A 242 10.77 -10.30 -41.81
N ASN A 243 10.65 -10.32 -43.14
CA ASN A 243 10.08 -11.47 -43.87
C ASN A 243 11.02 -12.69 -43.94
N THR A 244 12.18 -12.60 -43.31
CA THR A 244 13.19 -13.65 -43.21
C THR A 244 13.74 -13.70 -41.81
N ASP A 245 14.10 -14.91 -41.35
CA ASP A 245 14.75 -15.12 -40.06
C ASP A 245 16.10 -14.38 -40.04
N THR A 246 16.14 -13.18 -39.47
CA THR A 246 17.35 -12.36 -39.39
C THR A 246 17.71 -12.26 -37.92
N PRO A 247 18.23 -13.35 -37.31
CA PRO A 247 18.37 -13.45 -35.87
C PRO A 247 19.31 -12.38 -35.32
N ALA A 248 19.05 -11.97 -34.09
CA ALA A 248 20.07 -11.36 -33.24
C ALA A 248 20.94 -12.49 -32.67
N PHE A 249 22.23 -12.22 -32.47
CA PHE A 249 23.14 -13.18 -31.85
C PHE A 249 23.73 -12.61 -30.57
N VAL A 250 23.76 -13.44 -29.53
CA VAL A 250 24.38 -13.14 -28.24
C VAL A 250 25.39 -14.22 -27.93
N PHE A 251 26.59 -13.81 -27.51
CA PHE A 251 27.73 -14.70 -27.36
C PHE A 251 28.18 -14.79 -25.90
N PRO A 252 27.72 -15.82 -25.16
CA PRO A 252 28.08 -16.04 -23.76
C PRO A 252 29.60 -16.01 -23.49
N ALA A 253 30.41 -16.51 -24.44
CA ALA A 253 31.87 -16.54 -24.30
C ALA A 253 32.50 -15.13 -24.16
N GLN A 254 31.92 -14.11 -24.79
CA GLN A 254 32.36 -12.72 -24.69
C GLN A 254 31.68 -11.94 -23.57
N LEU A 255 30.73 -12.55 -22.88
CA LEU A 255 29.98 -11.97 -21.76
C LEU A 255 30.33 -12.63 -20.42
N GLY A 256 31.39 -13.44 -20.39
CA GLY A 256 31.87 -14.14 -19.20
C GLY A 256 30.96 -15.28 -18.73
N GLY A 257 29.99 -15.71 -19.53
CA GLY A 257 28.99 -16.71 -19.14
C GLY A 257 28.05 -16.26 -18.02
N LEU A 258 28.01 -14.96 -17.70
CA LEU A 258 27.21 -14.42 -16.60
C LEU A 258 25.75 -14.22 -17.04
N PRO A 259 24.74 -14.81 -16.37
CA PRO A 259 23.33 -14.71 -16.75
C PRO A 259 22.86 -13.28 -16.96
N LYS A 260 23.16 -12.39 -16.00
CA LYS A 260 22.81 -10.97 -16.06
C LYS A 260 23.39 -10.27 -17.29
N SER A 261 24.66 -10.53 -17.62
CA SER A 261 25.32 -9.93 -18.78
C SER A 261 24.77 -10.45 -20.11
N ILE A 262 24.42 -11.75 -20.16
CA ILE A 262 23.78 -12.37 -21.33
C ILE A 262 22.38 -11.80 -21.55
N ALA A 263 21.59 -11.67 -20.49
CA ALA A 263 20.25 -11.10 -20.55
C ALA A 263 20.26 -9.66 -21.07
N TYR A 264 21.11 -8.81 -20.50
CA TYR A 264 21.21 -7.42 -20.94
C TYR A 264 21.70 -7.29 -22.38
N ALA A 265 22.67 -8.09 -22.80
CA ALA A 265 23.07 -8.12 -24.20
C ALA A 265 21.90 -8.55 -25.09
N ALA A 266 21.13 -9.58 -24.71
CA ALA A 266 19.96 -10.01 -25.46
C ALA A 266 18.90 -8.92 -25.59
N SER A 267 18.50 -8.26 -24.49
CA SER A 267 17.55 -7.15 -24.52
C SER A 267 18.06 -5.99 -25.40
N HIS A 268 19.35 -5.67 -25.30
CA HIS A 268 20.01 -4.64 -26.11
C HIS A 268 19.99 -4.97 -27.61
N GLU A 269 20.35 -6.20 -27.99
CA GLU A 269 20.34 -6.64 -29.39
C GLU A 269 18.90 -6.68 -29.94
N VAL A 270 17.92 -7.11 -29.14
CA VAL A 270 16.50 -7.02 -29.53
C VAL A 270 16.08 -5.56 -29.72
N GLY A 271 16.54 -4.65 -28.87
CA GLY A 271 16.35 -3.21 -29.02
C GLY A 271 16.80 -2.69 -30.39
N HIS A 272 17.97 -3.11 -30.89
CA HIS A 272 18.41 -2.79 -32.24
C HIS A 272 17.46 -3.34 -33.31
N THR A 273 16.97 -4.58 -33.17
CA THR A 273 16.01 -5.11 -34.14
C THR A 273 14.70 -4.31 -34.17
N LEU A 274 14.35 -3.62 -33.08
CA LEU A 274 13.20 -2.73 -32.96
C LEU A 274 13.50 -1.28 -33.42
N GLY A 275 14.75 -0.97 -33.76
CA GLY A 275 15.17 0.34 -34.30
C GLY A 275 15.83 1.27 -33.28
N LEU A 276 16.23 0.78 -32.10
CA LEU A 276 16.97 1.55 -31.12
C LEU A 276 18.46 1.64 -31.48
N ASN A 277 19.06 2.80 -31.24
CA ASN A 277 20.49 3.04 -31.36
C ASN A 277 21.10 3.09 -29.95
N HIS A 278 22.42 3.11 -29.86
CA HIS A 278 23.08 3.19 -28.57
C HIS A 278 22.77 4.48 -27.81
N ASP A 279 22.59 4.30 -26.51
CA ASP A 279 22.58 5.37 -25.53
C ASP A 279 24.02 5.69 -25.12
N GLY A 280 24.59 6.69 -25.78
CA GLY A 280 25.94 7.18 -25.54
C GLY A 280 25.98 8.50 -24.77
N GLN A 281 27.19 9.01 -24.54
CA GLN A 281 27.42 10.26 -23.82
C GLN A 281 28.42 11.18 -24.52
N GLY A 282 28.07 12.46 -24.67
CA GLY A 282 28.92 13.43 -25.35
C GLY A 282 29.21 13.05 -26.80
N SER A 283 30.36 13.46 -27.34
CA SER A 283 30.65 13.31 -28.77
C SER A 283 31.33 11.99 -29.16
N ASN A 284 31.86 11.22 -28.21
CA ASN A 284 32.78 10.10 -28.49
C ASN A 284 32.57 8.87 -27.58
N VAL A 285 31.48 8.81 -26.82
CA VAL A 285 31.14 7.63 -26.02
C VAL A 285 29.90 7.01 -26.64
N GLU A 286 30.09 5.84 -27.27
CA GLU A 286 29.02 5.08 -27.91
C GLU A 286 28.09 4.45 -26.86
N TYR A 287 28.65 3.95 -25.76
CA TYR A 287 27.91 3.28 -24.69
C TYR A 287 28.03 4.02 -23.38
N TYR A 288 26.93 4.55 -22.88
CA TYR A 288 26.89 5.16 -21.57
C TYR A 288 26.87 4.08 -20.48
N GLU A 289 27.87 4.09 -19.60
CA GLU A 289 28.00 3.14 -18.48
C GLU A 289 27.03 3.42 -17.31
N GLY A 290 26.17 4.44 -17.46
CA GLY A 290 25.28 4.88 -16.40
C GLY A 290 25.94 5.72 -15.31
N HIS A 291 25.20 5.96 -14.24
CA HIS A 291 25.66 6.68 -13.06
C HIS A 291 24.89 6.20 -11.82
N ALA A 292 25.44 6.47 -10.63
CA ALA A 292 24.92 5.88 -9.38
C ALA A 292 24.71 4.37 -9.53
N ASN A 293 23.49 3.89 -9.28
CA ASN A 293 23.11 2.49 -9.40
C ASN A 293 22.36 2.17 -10.72
N TRP A 294 22.23 3.15 -11.63
CA TRP A 294 21.40 3.08 -12.85
C TRP A 294 22.20 3.16 -14.15
N ALA A 295 21.74 2.47 -15.20
CA ALA A 295 22.18 2.63 -16.59
C ALA A 295 21.03 2.41 -17.59
N PRO A 296 21.14 2.91 -18.83
CA PRO A 296 20.21 2.54 -19.89
C PRO A 296 20.52 1.15 -20.48
N ILE A 297 19.49 0.41 -20.90
CA ILE A 297 19.60 -0.89 -21.60
C ILE A 297 20.41 -0.72 -22.90
N MET A 298 20.16 0.35 -23.67
CA MET A 298 20.90 0.66 -24.89
C MET A 298 22.31 1.23 -24.64
N GLY A 299 22.78 1.27 -23.38
CA GLY A 299 24.14 1.65 -22.99
C GLY A 299 24.99 0.45 -22.56
N ALA A 300 25.81 0.62 -21.52
CA ALA A 300 26.69 -0.42 -20.96
C ALA A 300 26.41 -0.70 -19.47
N GLY A 301 25.18 -1.11 -19.16
CA GLY A 301 24.68 -1.30 -17.79
C GLY A 301 25.13 -2.56 -17.04
N TYR A 302 26.08 -3.35 -17.57
CA TYR A 302 26.43 -4.69 -17.06
C TYR A 302 26.71 -4.79 -15.54
N GLN A 303 27.22 -3.71 -14.93
CA GLN A 303 27.60 -3.67 -13.51
C GLN A 303 26.61 -2.88 -12.63
N ARG A 304 25.53 -2.35 -13.21
CA ARG A 304 24.53 -1.57 -12.47
C ARG A 304 23.46 -2.47 -11.86
N SER A 305 22.85 -2.01 -10.78
CA SER A 305 21.74 -2.75 -10.15
C SER A 305 20.43 -2.50 -10.88
N VAL A 306 20.23 -1.29 -11.39
CA VAL A 306 19.03 -0.86 -12.12
C VAL A 306 19.42 -0.60 -13.57
N VAL A 307 18.73 -1.22 -14.53
CA VAL A 307 19.00 -1.06 -15.96
C VAL A 307 17.67 -0.93 -16.70
N HIS A 308 17.37 0.26 -17.24
CA HIS A 308 16.05 0.55 -17.83
C HIS A 308 16.13 0.97 -19.29
N TRP A 309 15.00 0.88 -20.00
CA TRP A 309 14.77 1.70 -21.19
C TRP A 309 14.90 3.19 -20.84
N SER A 310 15.41 4.01 -21.76
CA SER A 310 15.61 5.43 -21.53
C SER A 310 14.95 6.30 -22.61
N LYS A 311 14.82 7.59 -22.34
CA LYS A 311 14.62 8.62 -23.36
C LYS A 311 15.82 9.55 -23.51
N GLY A 312 16.98 9.07 -23.07
CA GLY A 312 18.20 9.85 -22.95
C GLY A 312 18.08 10.95 -21.91
N GLU A 313 17.40 10.76 -20.77
CA GLU A 313 17.21 11.82 -19.75
C GLU A 313 18.46 12.16 -18.92
N TYR A 314 19.57 11.46 -19.16
CA TYR A 314 20.81 11.62 -18.42
C TYR A 314 21.72 12.74 -18.98
N PRO A 315 22.73 13.19 -18.20
CA PRO A 315 23.60 14.30 -18.58
C PRO A 315 24.38 14.02 -19.86
N SER A 316 24.37 14.98 -20.79
CA SER A 316 25.08 14.89 -22.07
C SER A 316 24.71 13.67 -22.92
N ALA A 317 23.52 13.10 -22.76
CA ALA A 317 23.03 12.03 -23.63
C ALA A 317 23.08 12.49 -25.10
N ASN A 318 23.75 11.67 -25.93
CA ASN A 318 23.93 11.92 -27.36
C ASN A 318 22.89 11.19 -28.22
N ASN A 319 22.08 10.34 -27.58
CA ASN A 319 20.86 9.76 -28.09
C ASN A 319 19.68 10.30 -27.26
N ARG A 320 18.55 10.53 -27.92
CA ARG A 320 17.30 11.04 -27.32
C ARG A 320 16.08 10.28 -27.87
N GLN A 321 16.32 9.05 -28.32
CA GLN A 321 15.24 8.15 -28.70
C GLN A 321 14.37 7.88 -27.47
N ASP A 322 13.06 7.94 -27.63
CA ASP A 322 12.13 7.47 -26.62
C ASP A 322 11.97 5.96 -26.82
N ASP A 323 12.74 5.19 -26.06
CA ASP A 323 12.85 3.74 -26.25
C ASP A 323 11.49 3.04 -26.12
N ILE A 324 10.73 3.39 -25.07
CA ILE A 324 9.41 2.80 -24.80
C ILE A 324 8.47 3.10 -25.98
N ALA A 325 8.42 4.35 -26.45
CA ALA A 325 7.57 4.72 -27.58
C ALA A 325 8.00 4.01 -28.88
N ILE A 326 9.30 3.77 -29.09
CA ILE A 326 9.79 3.06 -30.29
C ILE A 326 9.40 1.57 -30.23
N ILE A 327 9.62 0.90 -29.10
CA ILE A 327 9.25 -0.51 -28.92
C ILE A 327 7.72 -0.68 -29.05
N ALA A 328 6.94 0.23 -28.43
CA ALA A 328 5.49 0.21 -28.47
C ALA A 328 4.90 0.36 -29.89
N ARG A 329 5.64 0.88 -30.88
CA ARG A 329 5.16 0.93 -32.27
C ARG A 329 4.90 -0.44 -32.88
N LEU A 330 5.73 -1.44 -32.53
CA LEU A 330 5.61 -2.80 -33.04
C LEU A 330 4.96 -3.72 -32.03
N CYS A 331 5.25 -3.52 -30.74
CA CYS A 331 4.79 -4.41 -29.68
C CYS A 331 3.54 -3.93 -28.95
N SER A 332 3.11 -2.67 -29.09
CA SER A 332 2.09 -2.01 -28.25
C SER A 332 2.38 -2.13 -26.74
N LEU A 333 1.87 -1.20 -25.95
CA LEU A 333 1.83 -1.39 -24.50
C LEU A 333 0.71 -2.38 -24.15
N ARG A 334 0.87 -3.08 -23.03
CA ARG A 334 -0.21 -3.87 -22.43
C ARG A 334 -1.35 -2.93 -22.01
N THR A 335 -2.52 -3.52 -21.82
CA THR A 335 -3.71 -2.77 -21.39
C THR A 335 -3.77 -2.77 -19.88
N ASP A 336 -3.96 -1.59 -19.32
CA ASP A 336 -4.27 -1.37 -17.91
C ASP A 336 -5.40 -2.29 -17.42
N LEU A 337 -5.16 -2.94 -16.30
CA LEU A 337 -6.10 -3.85 -15.65
C LEU A 337 -6.67 -3.28 -14.34
N ARG A 338 -6.18 -2.15 -13.82
CA ARG A 338 -6.67 -1.57 -12.55
C ARG A 338 -6.74 -0.06 -12.63
N GLY A 339 -7.79 0.53 -12.08
CA GLY A 339 -7.96 1.97 -12.21
C GLY A 339 -6.93 2.80 -11.44
N ASP A 340 -6.51 3.89 -12.07
CA ASP A 340 -5.61 4.95 -11.57
C ASP A 340 -6.17 5.85 -10.45
N ASP A 341 -7.45 5.68 -10.10
CA ASP A 341 -8.12 6.59 -9.19
C ASP A 341 -9.10 5.87 -8.23
N ILE A 342 -9.59 6.62 -7.25
CA ILE A 342 -10.51 6.10 -6.23
C ILE A 342 -11.84 5.58 -6.80
N ILE A 343 -12.19 5.96 -8.04
CA ILE A 343 -13.41 5.52 -8.74
C ILE A 343 -13.16 4.16 -9.41
N GLY A 344 -11.99 3.99 -10.04
CA GLY A 344 -11.56 2.77 -10.70
C GLY A 344 -10.86 1.74 -9.80
N ALA A 345 -10.64 2.07 -8.52
CA ALA A 345 -9.90 1.23 -7.58
C ALA A 345 -10.43 -0.22 -7.48
N SER A 346 -9.50 -1.17 -7.56
CA SER A 346 -9.77 -2.60 -7.38
C SER A 346 -10.07 -2.93 -5.91
N ASN A 347 -11.10 -3.74 -5.63
CA ASN A 347 -11.42 -4.11 -4.25
C ASN A 347 -10.48 -5.21 -3.71
N LEU A 348 -9.83 -4.95 -2.57
CA LEU A 348 -9.22 -5.97 -1.72
C LEU A 348 -10.23 -6.40 -0.65
N SER A 349 -10.59 -7.68 -0.66
CA SER A 349 -11.60 -8.25 0.23
C SER A 349 -10.97 -9.16 1.28
N GLY A 350 -11.57 -9.23 2.48
CA GLY A 350 -11.06 -10.02 3.60
C GLY A 350 -10.05 -9.26 4.45
N THR A 351 -9.30 -9.99 5.28
CA THR A 351 -8.31 -9.45 6.22
C THR A 351 -6.87 -9.77 5.82
N THR A 352 -6.68 -10.60 4.80
CA THR A 352 -5.39 -10.94 4.21
C THR A 352 -5.50 -10.76 2.71
N PHE A 353 -4.53 -10.08 2.13
CA PHE A 353 -4.49 -9.70 0.73
C PHE A 353 -3.32 -10.38 0.05
N ASN A 354 -3.56 -10.93 -1.13
CA ASN A 354 -2.55 -11.47 -2.01
C ASN A 354 -3.02 -11.24 -3.45
N THR A 355 -2.33 -10.38 -4.17
CA THR A 355 -2.62 -10.04 -5.56
C THR A 355 -1.34 -9.63 -6.27
N SER A 356 -1.41 -9.41 -7.58
CA SER A 356 -0.31 -8.92 -8.40
C SER A 356 -0.83 -7.91 -9.40
N GLY A 357 0.04 -7.07 -9.95
CA GLY A 357 -0.34 -6.10 -10.97
C GLY A 357 0.84 -5.73 -11.84
N LEU A 358 0.59 -4.82 -12.78
CA LEU A 358 1.55 -4.35 -13.76
C LEU A 358 1.44 -2.85 -13.79
N ILE A 359 2.57 -2.16 -13.63
CA ILE A 359 2.68 -0.74 -13.97
C ILE A 359 3.25 -0.69 -15.38
N GLU A 360 2.44 -0.42 -16.39
CA GLU A 360 2.88 -0.46 -17.80
C GLU A 360 3.36 0.89 -18.34
N THR A 361 3.00 1.99 -17.68
CA THR A 361 3.37 3.34 -18.09
C THR A 361 3.85 4.15 -16.90
N ARG A 362 4.62 5.21 -17.16
CA ARG A 362 5.10 6.11 -16.11
C ARG A 362 3.99 6.90 -15.39
N SER A 363 2.75 6.86 -15.88
CA SER A 363 1.61 7.58 -15.30
C SER A 363 0.54 6.65 -14.75
N ASP A 364 0.79 5.34 -14.81
CA ASP A 364 -0.09 4.28 -14.33
C ASP A 364 0.08 4.14 -12.82
N ALA A 365 -1.06 4.03 -12.14
CA ALA A 365 -1.14 3.86 -10.70
C ALA A 365 -2.18 2.79 -10.36
N ASP A 366 -1.74 1.64 -9.86
CA ASP A 366 -2.68 0.61 -9.47
C ASP A 366 -3.33 0.94 -8.11
N LEU A 367 -4.58 1.43 -8.10
CA LEU A 367 -5.31 1.71 -6.86
C LEU A 367 -6.14 0.53 -6.36
N PHE A 368 -6.03 0.29 -5.05
CA PHE A 368 -6.74 -0.75 -4.31
C PHE A 368 -7.59 -0.17 -3.19
N ARG A 369 -8.87 -0.50 -3.17
CA ARG A 369 -9.80 -0.14 -2.09
C ARG A 369 -9.91 -1.27 -1.07
N PHE A 370 -9.80 -0.96 0.21
CA PHE A 370 -10.05 -1.90 1.31
C PHE A 370 -10.78 -1.24 2.48
N VAL A 371 -11.40 -2.06 3.33
CA VAL A 371 -12.00 -1.63 4.59
C VAL A 371 -11.18 -2.22 5.72
N ALA A 372 -10.77 -1.37 6.65
CA ALA A 372 -9.98 -1.78 7.83
C ALA A 372 -10.77 -1.46 9.10
N GLY A 373 -10.69 -2.36 10.08
CA GLY A 373 -10.96 -2.02 11.48
C GLY A 373 -9.83 -1.20 12.09
N SER A 374 -10.04 -0.73 13.32
CA SER A 374 -8.99 -0.02 14.04
C SER A 374 -7.82 -0.96 14.36
N GLY A 375 -6.60 -0.48 14.17
CA GLY A 375 -5.39 -1.24 14.46
C GLY A 375 -4.35 -1.16 13.36
N THR A 376 -3.37 -2.07 13.41
CA THR A 376 -2.23 -2.06 12.50
C THR A 376 -2.56 -2.74 11.17
N ILE A 377 -2.36 -2.01 10.07
CA ILE A 377 -2.28 -2.60 8.73
C ILE A 377 -0.83 -2.93 8.39
N SER A 378 -0.65 -3.85 7.44
CA SER A 378 0.64 -4.16 6.86
C SER A 378 0.47 -4.45 5.38
N PHE A 379 1.25 -3.82 4.53
CA PHE A 379 1.36 -4.13 3.11
C PHE A 379 2.84 -4.27 2.75
N ALA A 380 3.13 -5.24 1.90
CA ALA A 380 4.42 -5.45 1.29
C ALA A 380 4.21 -5.66 -0.20
N ALA A 381 4.73 -4.73 -1.00
CA ALA A 381 4.82 -4.85 -2.44
C ALA A 381 6.26 -5.21 -2.82
N SER A 382 6.41 -6.21 -3.68
CA SER A 382 7.71 -6.68 -4.16
C SER A 382 7.66 -6.77 -5.68
N PRO A 383 8.70 -6.31 -6.38
CA PRO A 383 8.77 -6.51 -7.82
C PRO A 383 8.94 -8.00 -8.14
N SER A 384 8.49 -8.42 -9.32
CA SER A 384 8.37 -9.85 -9.67
C SER A 384 9.65 -10.50 -10.20
N SER A 385 10.74 -9.74 -10.41
CA SER A 385 11.99 -10.21 -11.02
C SER A 385 13.19 -10.06 -10.07
N SER A 386 14.18 -10.94 -10.22
CA SER A 386 15.48 -10.85 -9.53
C SER A 386 16.37 -9.68 -10.00
N SER A 387 16.08 -9.12 -11.18
CA SER A 387 16.60 -7.83 -11.68
C SER A 387 15.41 -6.98 -12.08
N PRO A 388 14.74 -6.34 -11.11
CA PRO A 388 13.49 -5.64 -11.37
C PRO A 388 13.71 -4.32 -12.11
N ASN A 389 12.72 -3.94 -12.91
CA ASN A 389 12.65 -2.61 -13.53
C ASN A 389 11.73 -1.66 -12.73
N LEU A 390 10.67 -2.20 -12.13
CA LEU A 390 9.78 -1.41 -11.29
C LEU A 390 10.39 -1.13 -9.91
N ASP A 391 10.57 0.15 -9.59
CA ASP A 391 10.86 0.67 -8.26
C ASP A 391 9.55 1.16 -7.63
N ILE A 392 9.08 0.49 -6.58
CA ILE A 392 7.72 0.60 -6.08
C ILE A 392 7.61 1.65 -4.97
N GLU A 393 6.62 2.53 -5.08
CA GLU A 393 6.08 3.29 -3.95
C GLU A 393 4.69 2.79 -3.57
N LEU A 394 4.44 2.66 -2.27
CA LEU A 394 3.11 2.48 -1.71
C LEU A 394 2.60 3.81 -1.16
N SER A 395 1.46 4.27 -1.64
CA SER A 395 0.81 5.50 -1.17
C SER A 395 -0.57 5.18 -0.59
N LEU A 396 -0.76 5.43 0.71
CA LEU A 396 -2.02 5.16 1.42
C LEU A 396 -2.84 6.44 1.53
N TYR A 397 -4.10 6.37 1.12
CA TYR A 397 -5.09 7.44 1.19
C TYR A 397 -6.28 7.03 2.06
N ASN A 398 -6.90 8.00 2.73
CA ASN A 398 -8.14 7.79 3.48
C ASN A 398 -9.38 7.77 2.56
N GLY A 399 -10.55 7.47 3.12
CA GLY A 399 -11.81 7.39 2.37
C GLY A 399 -12.29 8.68 1.68
N VAL A 400 -11.61 9.82 1.90
CA VAL A 400 -11.89 11.11 1.26
C VAL A 400 -10.81 11.47 0.22
N GLY A 401 -9.78 10.63 0.07
CA GLY A 401 -8.68 10.84 -0.89
C GLY A 401 -7.50 11.66 -0.34
N ASN A 402 -7.43 11.91 0.97
CA ASN A 402 -6.26 12.57 1.56
C ASN A 402 -5.15 11.53 1.81
N LEU A 403 -3.92 11.88 1.44
CA LEU A 403 -2.74 11.07 1.71
C LEU A 403 -2.52 10.92 3.22
N VAL A 404 -2.40 9.67 3.67
CA VAL A 404 -2.12 9.29 5.06
C VAL A 404 -0.62 9.11 5.24
N THR A 405 0.01 8.28 4.39
CA THR A 405 1.45 8.02 4.42
C THR A 405 1.91 7.38 3.11
N THR A 406 3.20 7.48 2.81
CA THR A 406 3.85 6.75 1.72
C THR A 406 4.96 5.84 2.26
N ALA A 407 5.41 4.88 1.46
CA ALA A 407 6.53 4.00 1.78
C ALA A 407 7.29 3.58 0.51
N THR A 408 8.61 3.54 0.60
CA THR A 408 9.56 3.04 -0.42
C THR A 408 10.63 2.19 0.25
N SER A 409 11.39 1.40 -0.53
CA SER A 409 12.54 0.63 -0.04
C SER A 409 13.76 0.83 -0.95
N PRO A 410 15.00 0.78 -0.41
CA PRO A 410 16.22 0.75 -1.24
C PRO A 410 16.31 -0.45 -2.18
N GLU A 411 15.53 -1.51 -1.95
CA GLU A 411 15.51 -2.75 -2.74
C GLU A 411 14.41 -2.76 -3.83
N MET A 412 13.90 -1.58 -4.24
CA MET A 412 12.86 -1.41 -5.26
C MET A 412 11.47 -2.00 -4.92
N GLY A 413 11.31 -2.65 -3.77
CA GLY A 413 10.01 -2.95 -3.17
C GLY A 413 9.51 -1.84 -2.24
N ALA A 414 8.42 -2.09 -1.53
CA ALA A 414 7.91 -1.18 -0.50
C ALA A 414 7.18 -1.93 0.60
N ILE A 415 7.42 -1.53 1.85
CA ILE A 415 6.72 -2.08 3.03
C ILE A 415 6.08 -0.92 3.79
N LEU A 416 4.76 -0.98 3.94
CA LEU A 416 3.96 0.01 4.64
C LEU A 416 3.27 -0.66 5.83
N SER A 417 3.58 -0.19 7.04
CA SER A 417 2.85 -0.60 8.25
C SER A 417 2.51 0.62 9.09
N THR A 418 1.24 0.78 9.44
CA THR A 418 0.74 1.92 10.21
C THR A 418 -0.55 1.56 10.94
N ASN A 419 -0.86 2.29 12.01
CA ASN A 419 -2.13 2.17 12.71
C ASN A 419 -3.19 3.07 12.08
N LEU A 420 -4.36 2.50 11.83
CA LEU A 420 -5.51 3.20 11.27
C LEU A 420 -6.67 3.16 12.26
N SER A 421 -7.56 4.14 12.16
CA SER A 421 -8.91 4.01 12.70
C SER A 421 -9.75 3.16 11.76
N GLN A 422 -10.85 2.60 12.27
CA GLN A 422 -11.82 1.93 11.41
C GLN A 422 -12.30 2.84 10.27
N GLY A 423 -12.30 2.33 9.03
CA GLY A 423 -12.70 3.11 7.86
C GLY A 423 -12.43 2.43 6.52
N THR A 424 -12.79 3.14 5.45
CA THR A 424 -12.40 2.77 4.08
C THR A 424 -11.11 3.50 3.71
N TYR A 425 -10.19 2.78 3.07
CA TYR A 425 -8.89 3.27 2.66
C TYR A 425 -8.57 2.83 1.23
N TYR A 426 -7.61 3.54 0.63
CA TYR A 426 -7.11 3.27 -0.71
C TYR A 426 -5.60 3.15 -0.67
N LEU A 427 -5.03 2.11 -1.25
CA LEU A 427 -3.60 1.90 -1.42
C LEU A 427 -3.28 2.05 -2.90
N ALA A 428 -2.47 3.02 -3.26
CA ALA A 428 -1.92 3.18 -4.60
C ALA A 428 -0.54 2.51 -4.67
N ILE A 429 -0.27 1.89 -5.82
CA ILE A 429 1.02 1.33 -6.18
C ILE A 429 1.48 2.03 -7.45
N GLU A 430 2.65 2.66 -7.41
CA GLU A 430 3.20 3.45 -8.51
C GLU A 430 4.67 3.09 -8.74
N GLY A 431 5.14 3.29 -9.97
CA GLY A 431 6.56 3.25 -10.32
C GLY A 431 7.23 4.60 -10.07
N VAL A 432 8.29 4.62 -9.27
CA VAL A 432 9.01 5.84 -8.89
C VAL A 432 10.47 5.82 -9.32
N GLY A 433 11.15 6.95 -9.14
CA GLY A 433 12.60 7.06 -9.28
C GLY A 433 13.25 7.50 -7.98
N THR A 434 14.55 7.30 -7.85
CA THR A 434 15.32 7.72 -6.67
C THR A 434 15.74 9.20 -6.70
N GLY A 435 15.47 9.91 -7.79
CA GLY A 435 15.63 11.36 -7.85
C GLY A 435 15.78 11.94 -9.26
N SER A 436 16.60 12.99 -9.36
CA SER A 436 16.88 13.64 -10.66
C SER A 436 17.63 12.69 -11.59
N PRO A 437 17.25 12.59 -12.88
CA PRO A 437 17.93 11.74 -13.87
C PRO A 437 19.37 12.18 -14.18
N THR A 438 19.82 13.30 -13.60
CA THR A 438 21.20 13.79 -13.70
C THR A 438 22.16 13.22 -12.66
N THR A 439 21.63 12.70 -11.56
CA THR A 439 22.40 12.22 -10.39
C THR A 439 21.92 10.87 -9.87
N ALA A 440 20.74 10.43 -10.32
CA ALA A 440 20.03 9.20 -9.99
C ALA A 440 19.13 8.87 -11.20
N TYR A 441 18.04 8.12 -11.02
CA TYR A 441 17.06 7.88 -12.09
C TYR A 441 15.68 8.39 -11.71
N ASN A 442 14.91 8.73 -12.75
CA ASN A 442 13.49 9.10 -12.65
C ASN A 442 12.58 7.88 -12.86
N ASP A 443 11.27 8.13 -12.86
CA ASP A 443 10.21 7.14 -13.04
C ASP A 443 10.08 6.57 -14.47
N TYR A 444 10.79 7.10 -15.47
CA TYR A 444 10.49 6.82 -16.87
C TYR A 444 10.54 5.33 -17.23
N GLY A 445 11.59 4.65 -16.76
CA GLY A 445 11.78 3.22 -16.97
C GLY A 445 11.35 2.36 -15.79
N SER A 446 10.76 2.98 -14.76
CA SER A 446 10.30 2.31 -13.54
C SER A 446 8.91 1.71 -13.78
N ILE A 447 8.86 0.69 -14.61
CA ILE A 447 7.64 0.01 -15.06
C ILE A 447 7.88 -1.50 -15.06
N GLY A 448 6.88 -2.29 -14.72
CA GLY A 448 7.06 -3.72 -14.51
C GLY A 448 5.97 -4.36 -13.67
N GLU A 449 6.12 -5.67 -13.43
CA GLU A 449 5.15 -6.45 -12.67
C GLU A 449 5.50 -6.45 -11.17
N TYR A 450 4.48 -6.41 -10.32
CA TYR A 450 4.64 -6.52 -8.88
C TYR A 450 3.70 -7.56 -8.27
N SER A 451 4.08 -8.02 -7.09
CA SER A 451 3.22 -8.75 -6.17
C SER A 451 2.90 -7.88 -4.96
N LEU A 452 1.68 -7.99 -4.44
CA LEU A 452 1.20 -7.29 -3.26
C LEU A 452 0.67 -8.31 -2.26
N THR A 453 1.26 -8.30 -1.07
CA THR A 453 0.72 -8.99 0.10
C THR A 453 0.36 -7.99 1.18
N GLY A 454 -0.63 -8.31 2.00
CA GLY A 454 -0.96 -7.45 3.11
C GLY A 454 -2.02 -8.01 4.04
N SER A 455 -2.33 -7.23 5.06
CA SER A 455 -3.38 -7.54 6.03
C SER A 455 -3.97 -6.27 6.61
N ALA A 456 -5.25 -6.32 6.91
CA ALA A 456 -5.96 -5.29 7.65
C ALA A 456 -6.82 -5.91 8.77
N PRO A 457 -6.96 -5.23 9.92
CA PRO A 457 -7.86 -5.67 10.98
C PRO A 457 -9.30 -5.79 10.49
N THR A 458 -10.05 -6.74 11.07
CA THR A 458 -11.49 -6.85 10.82
C THR A 458 -12.20 -5.61 11.37
N PRO A 459 -13.09 -4.96 10.59
CA PRO A 459 -13.94 -3.89 11.11
C PRO A 459 -14.87 -4.41 12.22
N SER A 460 -14.99 -3.67 13.33
CA SER A 460 -16.05 -3.89 14.31
C SER A 460 -17.40 -3.54 13.68
N THR A 461 -18.37 -4.42 13.91
CA THR A 461 -19.73 -4.33 13.40
C THR A 461 -20.79 -4.59 14.46
N GLN A 462 -20.41 -5.09 15.65
CA GLN A 462 -21.34 -5.31 16.75
C GLN A 462 -21.35 -4.14 17.72
N ILE A 463 -22.47 -4.01 18.43
CA ILE A 463 -22.64 -2.97 19.44
C ILE A 463 -22.09 -3.52 20.75
N PRO A 464 -21.17 -2.82 21.44
CA PRO A 464 -20.70 -3.28 22.74
C PRO A 464 -21.82 -3.24 23.79
N VAL A 465 -21.69 -4.07 24.82
CA VAL A 465 -22.62 -4.16 25.94
C VAL A 465 -21.99 -3.47 27.15
N ALA A 466 -22.57 -2.35 27.58
CA ALA A 466 -22.24 -1.75 28.88
C ALA A 466 -22.84 -2.60 30.01
N LEU A 467 -22.06 -2.78 31.07
CA LEU A 467 -22.55 -3.31 32.34
C LEU A 467 -22.12 -2.36 33.47
N ALA A 468 -23.06 -1.54 33.92
CA ALA A 468 -22.85 -0.65 35.04
C ALA A 468 -22.97 -1.44 36.35
N ASP A 469 -21.89 -1.52 37.13
CA ASP A 469 -21.89 -2.19 38.43
C ASP A 469 -21.35 -1.28 39.55
N SER A 470 -21.55 -1.69 40.80
CA SER A 470 -21.03 -1.00 41.97
C SER A 470 -20.48 -1.97 43.01
N SER A 471 -19.32 -1.64 43.57
CA SER A 471 -18.73 -2.37 44.71
C SER A 471 -19.12 -1.78 46.06
N SER A 472 -20.01 -0.79 46.08
CA SER A 472 -20.45 -0.05 47.26
C SER A 472 -21.98 0.02 47.32
N PRO A 473 -22.59 0.21 48.50
CA PRO A 473 -24.04 0.32 48.60
C PRO A 473 -24.63 1.48 47.78
N LEU A 474 -25.66 1.19 46.99
CA LEU A 474 -26.39 2.19 46.19
C LEU A 474 -27.44 2.98 47.01
N THR A 475 -27.54 2.73 48.32
CA THR A 475 -28.49 3.44 49.19
C THR A 475 -27.83 3.78 50.53
N GLY A 476 -27.98 5.02 50.98
CA GLY A 476 -27.39 5.49 52.24
C GLY A 476 -27.72 6.96 52.53
N VAL A 477 -27.22 7.49 53.64
CA VAL A 477 -27.36 8.91 54.01
C VAL A 477 -26.18 9.73 53.49
N PRO A 478 -26.32 11.04 53.23
CA PRO A 478 -25.23 11.86 52.74
C PRO A 478 -24.16 12.12 53.83
N PRO A 479 -22.87 12.20 53.49
CA PRO A 479 -22.30 11.94 52.15
C PRO A 479 -22.27 10.43 51.84
N LEU A 480 -22.82 10.05 50.67
CA LEU A 480 -22.78 8.67 50.19
C LEU A 480 -21.73 8.55 49.07
N THR A 481 -20.61 7.89 49.35
CA THR A 481 -19.60 7.56 48.34
C THR A 481 -19.92 6.22 47.71
N VAL A 482 -20.00 6.17 46.38
CA VAL A 482 -20.23 4.96 45.60
C VAL A 482 -19.01 4.73 44.70
N SER A 483 -18.44 3.54 44.75
CA SER A 483 -17.41 3.08 43.82
C SER A 483 -18.04 2.27 42.69
N PHE A 484 -18.04 2.84 41.49
CA PHE A 484 -18.61 2.25 40.28
C PHE A 484 -17.59 1.39 39.55
N SER A 485 -18.08 0.47 38.72
CA SER A 485 -17.26 -0.46 37.94
C SER A 485 -17.87 -0.72 36.57
N SER A 486 -17.03 -0.69 35.54
CA SER A 486 -17.38 -1.10 34.17
C SER A 486 -16.91 -2.52 33.83
N ALA A 487 -16.32 -3.24 34.79
CA ALA A 487 -15.57 -4.49 34.55
C ALA A 487 -16.34 -5.64 33.89
N GLY A 488 -17.68 -5.61 33.92
CA GLY A 488 -18.50 -6.62 33.23
C GLY A 488 -18.96 -6.21 31.83
N SER A 489 -18.55 -5.04 31.34
CA SER A 489 -18.82 -4.60 29.98
C SER A 489 -18.01 -5.45 28.99
N SER A 490 -18.56 -5.68 27.80
CA SER A 490 -17.93 -6.53 26.80
C SER A 490 -18.27 -6.09 25.39
N ASP A 491 -17.43 -6.51 24.45
CA ASP A 491 -17.66 -6.31 23.03
C ASP A 491 -17.51 -7.66 22.30
N PRO A 492 -18.51 -8.13 21.54
CA PRO A 492 -18.44 -9.42 20.87
C PRO A 492 -17.39 -9.55 19.76
N ASP A 493 -17.00 -8.46 19.08
CA ASP A 493 -16.07 -8.49 17.95
C ASP A 493 -14.85 -7.55 18.09
N GLY A 494 -14.65 -6.97 19.27
CA GLY A 494 -13.56 -6.05 19.56
C GLY A 494 -13.23 -5.90 21.04
N THR A 495 -12.79 -4.71 21.44
CA THR A 495 -12.43 -4.36 22.82
C THR A 495 -12.98 -3.00 23.21
N ILE A 496 -13.32 -2.82 24.49
CA ILE A 496 -13.78 -1.51 25.00
C ILE A 496 -12.61 -0.51 25.03
N SER A 497 -12.74 0.59 24.30
CA SER A 497 -11.72 1.64 24.20
C SER A 497 -11.95 2.79 25.19
N SER A 498 -13.21 3.10 25.52
CA SER A 498 -13.54 4.17 26.48
C SER A 498 -14.84 3.92 27.25
N CYS A 499 -14.96 4.57 28.42
CA CYS A 499 -16.16 4.58 29.27
C CYS A 499 -16.63 6.04 29.45
N ASP A 500 -17.93 6.25 29.56
CA ASP A 500 -18.54 7.54 29.91
C ASP A 500 -19.64 7.31 30.95
N TRP A 501 -19.42 7.85 32.15
CA TRP A 501 -20.34 7.80 33.28
C TRP A 501 -21.06 9.13 33.44
N ASP A 502 -22.39 9.10 33.54
CA ASP A 502 -23.21 10.24 34.02
C ASP A 502 -23.78 9.88 35.39
N PHE A 503 -23.52 10.70 36.41
CA PHE A 503 -23.99 10.45 37.78
C PHE A 503 -25.43 10.95 38.04
N GLY A 504 -26.13 11.44 37.02
CA GLY A 504 -27.54 11.86 37.09
C GLY A 504 -27.76 13.20 37.80
N ASN A 505 -26.69 13.95 38.06
CA ASN A 505 -26.71 15.26 38.71
C ASN A 505 -25.98 16.35 37.90
N GLY A 506 -25.62 16.04 36.64
CA GLY A 506 -24.84 16.91 35.77
C GLY A 506 -23.32 16.75 35.91
N SER A 507 -22.84 15.86 36.79
CA SER A 507 -21.43 15.43 36.84
C SER A 507 -21.25 14.10 36.09
N GLY A 508 -20.08 13.90 35.51
CA GLY A 508 -19.70 12.65 34.85
C GLY A 508 -18.22 12.29 35.02
N SER A 509 -17.80 11.16 34.44
CA SER A 509 -16.41 10.69 34.45
C SER A 509 -16.11 9.74 33.28
N ASP A 510 -14.89 9.82 32.74
CA ASP A 510 -14.35 8.94 31.69
C ASP A 510 -13.52 7.76 32.24
N ALA A 511 -13.33 7.68 33.56
CA ALA A 511 -12.59 6.60 34.19
C ALA A 511 -13.41 5.28 34.14
N ALA A 512 -12.74 4.14 33.92
CA ALA A 512 -13.41 2.84 33.90
C ALA A 512 -14.12 2.52 35.23
N ASN A 513 -13.47 2.82 36.36
CA ASN A 513 -13.98 2.51 37.70
C ASN A 513 -13.93 3.76 38.61
N PRO A 514 -14.82 4.74 38.42
CA PRO A 514 -14.79 5.99 39.18
C PRO A 514 -15.37 5.82 40.58
N SER A 515 -14.97 6.70 41.49
CA SER A 515 -15.60 6.88 42.80
C SER A 515 -16.25 8.26 42.86
N PHE A 516 -17.53 8.32 43.22
CA PHE A 516 -18.29 9.58 43.31
C PHE A 516 -19.04 9.70 44.63
N THR A 517 -19.06 10.91 45.21
CA THR A 517 -19.72 11.19 46.49
C THR A 517 -20.95 12.06 46.31
N PHE A 518 -22.12 11.51 46.61
CA PHE A 518 -23.38 12.25 46.61
C PHE A 518 -23.60 12.97 47.95
N GLN A 519 -23.65 14.30 47.90
CA GLN A 519 -23.76 15.18 49.07
C GLN A 519 -25.20 15.53 49.45
N VAL A 520 -26.13 15.45 48.49
CA VAL A 520 -27.50 15.93 48.64
C VAL A 520 -28.46 14.72 48.62
N PRO A 521 -29.44 14.64 49.53
CA PRO A 521 -30.51 13.65 49.44
C PRO A 521 -31.26 13.73 48.11
N GLY A 522 -31.55 12.58 47.51
CA GLY A 522 -32.15 12.49 46.19
C GLY A 522 -32.10 11.08 45.64
N THR A 523 -32.76 10.89 44.50
CA THR A 523 -32.61 9.69 43.68
C THR A 523 -31.87 10.08 42.42
N TYR A 524 -30.76 9.41 42.13
CA TYR A 524 -29.90 9.64 40.99
C TYR A 524 -29.95 8.42 40.08
N THR A 525 -30.21 8.64 38.79
CA THR A 525 -30.07 7.62 37.75
C THR A 525 -28.68 7.76 37.17
N VAL A 526 -27.77 6.88 37.57
CA VAL A 526 -26.41 6.83 37.06
C VAL A 526 -26.41 5.98 35.80
N SER A 527 -25.72 6.40 34.74
CA SER A 527 -25.59 5.61 33.51
C SER A 527 -24.14 5.43 33.08
N LEU A 528 -23.86 4.28 32.45
CA LEU A 528 -22.60 3.98 31.77
C LEU A 528 -22.86 3.78 30.28
N VAL A 529 -22.10 4.47 29.45
CA VAL A 529 -21.92 4.15 28.02
C VAL A 529 -20.49 3.69 27.82
N VAL A 530 -20.29 2.58 27.10
CA VAL A 530 -18.96 2.14 26.67
C VAL A 530 -18.85 2.30 25.16
N THR A 531 -17.65 2.62 24.66
CA THR A 531 -17.36 2.66 23.22
C THR A 531 -16.25 1.66 22.93
N ASP A 532 -16.40 0.90 21.85
CA ASP A 532 -15.42 -0.09 21.41
C ASP A 532 -14.24 0.55 20.65
N ASP A 533 -13.30 -0.26 20.19
CA ASP A 533 -12.18 0.13 19.34
C ASP A 533 -12.59 0.47 17.90
N GLY A 534 -13.79 0.08 17.46
CA GLY A 534 -14.42 0.51 16.21
C GLY A 534 -15.08 1.90 16.27
N GLY A 535 -15.20 2.50 17.46
CA GLY A 535 -15.90 3.76 17.69
C GLY A 535 -17.43 3.62 17.84
N VAL A 536 -17.94 2.39 17.99
CA VAL A 536 -19.36 2.10 18.22
C VAL A 536 -19.64 2.19 19.72
N SER A 537 -20.66 2.98 20.09
CA SER A 537 -21.09 3.13 21.48
C SER A 537 -22.25 2.20 21.85
N SER A 538 -22.25 1.71 23.10
CA SER A 538 -23.33 0.90 23.65
C SER A 538 -24.61 1.72 23.87
N VAL A 539 -25.72 1.02 24.06
CA VAL A 539 -26.88 1.61 24.76
C VAL A 539 -26.47 1.89 26.22
N PRO A 540 -26.91 2.97 26.87
CA PRO A 540 -26.60 3.23 28.27
C PRO A 540 -27.19 2.14 29.18
N ASP A 541 -26.36 1.58 30.06
CA ASP A 541 -26.83 0.77 31.19
C ASP A 541 -26.95 1.65 32.45
N THR A 542 -27.92 1.37 33.32
CA THR A 542 -28.29 2.31 34.41
C THR A 542 -28.35 1.68 35.78
N LEU A 543 -27.86 2.42 36.78
CA LEU A 543 -27.96 2.12 38.21
C LEU A 543 -28.75 3.21 38.93
N LYS A 544 -29.56 2.81 39.90
CA LYS A 544 -30.32 3.74 40.74
C LYS A 544 -29.63 3.93 42.09
N VAL A 545 -29.13 5.14 42.34
CA VAL A 545 -28.57 5.54 43.64
C VAL A 545 -29.61 6.32 44.44
N VAL A 546 -29.84 5.93 45.69
CA VAL A 546 -30.82 6.57 46.59
C VAL A 546 -30.11 7.14 47.81
N VAL A 547 -29.98 8.46 47.85
CA VAL A 547 -29.44 9.20 48.99
C VAL A 547 -30.58 9.63 49.89
N LEU A 548 -30.68 8.97 51.04
CA LEU A 548 -31.74 9.14 52.01
C LEU A 548 -31.66 10.51 52.70
N GLN A 549 -32.82 11.16 52.83
CA GLN A 549 -32.94 12.35 53.64
C GLN A 549 -32.92 11.98 55.13
N LEU A 550 -31.98 12.58 55.89
CA LEU A 550 -31.94 12.37 57.34
C LEU A 550 -33.21 12.91 58.02
N PRO A 551 -33.86 12.13 58.91
CA PRO A 551 -34.93 12.64 59.75
C PRO A 551 -34.41 13.76 60.66
N ARG A 552 -35.12 14.88 60.79
CA ARG A 552 -34.72 16.04 61.63
C ARG A 552 -35.88 16.48 62.50
N VAL A 553 -35.62 17.00 63.70
CA VAL A 553 -36.64 17.54 64.63
C VAL A 553 -36.58 19.06 64.77
N ILE A 554 -37.75 19.65 64.98
CA ILE A 554 -37.98 21.08 65.18
C ILE A 554 -39.03 21.33 66.28
N VAL A 555 -39.08 22.56 66.79
CA VAL A 555 -40.23 23.04 67.56
C VAL A 555 -41.36 23.38 66.59
N GLY A 556 -42.47 22.65 66.68
CA GLY A 556 -43.64 22.85 65.82
C GLY A 556 -44.59 23.96 66.33
N LYS A 557 -44.73 24.10 67.66
CA LYS A 557 -45.43 25.22 68.31
C LYS A 557 -45.13 25.24 69.80
N ILE A 558 -45.26 26.42 70.42
CA ILE A 558 -45.27 26.60 71.88
C ILE A 558 -46.65 27.15 72.26
N GLU A 559 -47.33 26.54 73.22
CA GLU A 559 -48.60 27.05 73.74
C GLU A 559 -48.43 27.42 75.21
N MET A 560 -48.83 28.64 75.57
CA MET A 560 -48.67 29.13 76.93
C MET A 560 -50.01 29.38 77.60
N THR A 561 -50.09 28.98 78.87
CA THR A 561 -51.18 29.34 79.77
C THR A 561 -50.60 29.82 81.09
N ARG A 562 -51.40 30.49 81.90
CA ARG A 562 -51.00 30.92 83.24
C ARG A 562 -52.11 30.63 84.24
N THR A 563 -51.72 30.39 85.48
CA THR A 563 -52.66 30.28 86.60
C THR A 563 -52.21 31.21 87.73
N ARG A 564 -53.18 31.69 88.50
CA ARG A 564 -52.95 32.46 89.73
C ARG A 564 -53.41 31.63 90.91
N SER A 565 -52.57 31.53 91.92
CA SER A 565 -52.90 30.91 93.21
C SER A 565 -52.53 31.85 94.35
N ILE A 566 -52.91 31.49 95.58
CA ILE A 566 -52.46 32.18 96.80
C ILE A 566 -50.92 32.20 96.94
N LYS A 567 -50.20 31.30 96.26
CA LYS A 567 -48.73 31.20 96.31
C LYS A 567 -48.02 31.99 95.20
N GLY A 568 -48.78 32.57 94.26
CA GLY A 568 -48.25 33.39 93.15
C GLY A 568 -48.78 33.00 91.76
N LEU A 569 -48.29 33.69 90.74
CA LEU A 569 -48.53 33.38 89.33
C LEU A 569 -47.54 32.32 88.85
N GLN A 570 -48.03 31.36 88.05
CA GLN A 570 -47.21 30.37 87.37
C GLN A 570 -47.60 30.32 85.89
N ALA A 571 -46.60 30.24 85.00
CA ALA A 571 -46.81 29.99 83.58
C ALA A 571 -46.55 28.52 83.25
N PHE A 572 -47.35 27.96 82.36
CA PHE A 572 -47.13 26.64 81.77
C PHE A 572 -46.92 26.79 80.27
N ALA A 573 -45.99 26.02 79.72
CA ALA A 573 -45.71 26.01 78.31
C ALA A 573 -45.69 24.57 77.76
N ASN A 574 -46.54 24.31 76.78
CA ASN A 574 -46.57 23.05 76.04
C ASN A 574 -45.78 23.23 74.75
N VAL A 575 -44.61 22.60 74.66
CA VAL A 575 -43.76 22.62 73.47
C VAL A 575 -44.04 21.35 72.66
N THR A 576 -44.54 21.50 71.44
CA THR A 576 -44.77 20.37 70.53
C THR A 576 -43.55 20.15 69.66
N VAL A 577 -42.96 18.95 69.70
CA VAL A 577 -41.85 18.56 68.82
C VAL A 577 -42.38 17.81 67.62
N ARG A 578 -41.94 18.22 66.43
CA ARG A 578 -42.28 17.55 65.16
C ARG A 578 -41.01 17.26 64.38
N ASP A 579 -41.09 16.32 63.46
CA ASP A 579 -40.09 16.27 62.39
C ASP A 579 -40.39 17.28 61.27
N LEU A 580 -39.48 17.37 60.30
CA LEU A 580 -39.67 18.21 59.12
C LEU A 580 -40.83 17.80 58.20
N ASN A 581 -41.35 16.57 58.35
CA ASN A 581 -42.53 16.09 57.62
C ASN A 581 -43.83 16.37 58.40
N GLY A 582 -43.74 17.04 59.55
CA GLY A 582 -44.88 17.42 60.39
C GLY A 582 -45.36 16.34 61.35
N ALA A 583 -44.76 15.15 61.38
CA ALA A 583 -45.13 14.09 62.32
C ALA A 583 -44.67 14.44 63.74
N ILE A 584 -45.55 14.22 64.73
CA ILE A 584 -45.22 14.44 66.14
C ILE A 584 -44.13 13.47 66.62
N ARG A 585 -43.28 13.93 67.54
CA ARG A 585 -42.13 13.14 68.02
C ARG A 585 -42.18 12.94 69.54
N PRO A 586 -42.80 11.84 70.02
CA PRO A 586 -42.73 11.40 71.41
C PRO A 586 -41.31 11.00 71.84
N GLY A 587 -41.01 11.06 73.13
CA GLY A 587 -39.72 10.63 73.69
C GLY A 587 -38.54 11.57 73.43
N ALA A 588 -38.72 12.65 72.65
CA ALA A 588 -37.72 13.70 72.50
C ALA A 588 -37.57 14.49 73.82
N THR A 589 -36.33 14.72 74.24
CA THR A 589 -36.00 15.56 75.39
C THR A 589 -35.87 17.01 74.93
N VAL A 590 -36.74 17.88 75.43
CA VAL A 590 -36.71 19.32 75.13
C VAL A 590 -36.06 20.02 76.31
N THR A 591 -35.03 20.84 76.05
CA THR A 591 -34.43 21.73 77.03
C THR A 591 -34.84 23.16 76.74
N ALA A 592 -35.40 23.83 77.73
CA ALA A 592 -35.89 25.19 77.60
C ALA A 592 -35.61 26.02 78.86
N ARG A 593 -35.45 27.33 78.66
CA ARG A 593 -35.15 28.30 79.72
C ARG A 593 -36.32 29.26 79.90
N TRP A 594 -36.79 29.36 81.13
CA TRP A 594 -37.64 30.46 81.57
C TRP A 594 -36.80 31.71 81.84
N SER A 595 -37.27 32.86 81.40
CA SER A 595 -36.68 34.19 81.61
C SER A 595 -37.77 35.26 81.83
N GLY A 596 -37.39 36.48 82.20
CA GLY A 596 -38.31 37.55 82.59
C GLY A 596 -38.62 37.50 84.08
N LEU A 597 -39.83 37.07 84.44
CA LEU A 597 -40.27 36.98 85.84
C LEU A 597 -39.60 35.87 86.66
N THR A 598 -39.05 34.87 86.00
CA THR A 598 -38.36 33.74 86.61
C THR A 598 -37.14 33.38 85.78
N ASN A 599 -36.13 32.78 86.39
CA ASN A 599 -34.95 32.30 85.68
C ASN A 599 -34.67 30.86 86.08
N SER A 600 -34.96 29.91 85.19
CA SER A 600 -34.73 28.48 85.42
C SER A 600 -34.63 27.75 84.09
N THR A 601 -33.73 26.77 84.01
CA THR A 601 -33.65 25.84 82.88
C THR A 601 -34.28 24.51 83.27
N GLN A 602 -35.07 23.94 82.37
CA GLN A 602 -35.76 22.68 82.56
C GLN A 602 -35.51 21.79 81.34
N SER A 603 -35.46 20.48 81.56
CA SER A 603 -35.48 19.48 80.50
C SER A 603 -36.68 18.56 80.72
N VAL A 604 -37.55 18.45 79.73
CA VAL A 604 -38.80 17.69 79.81
C VAL A 604 -38.90 16.78 78.59
N VAL A 605 -39.25 15.51 78.81
CA VAL A 605 -39.48 14.54 77.74
C VAL A 605 -40.89 14.72 77.20
N THR A 606 -41.01 14.73 75.87
CA THR A 606 -42.30 14.75 75.18
C THR A 606 -43.11 13.48 75.46
N ASN A 607 -44.39 13.66 75.74
CA ASN A 607 -45.34 12.55 75.95
C ASN A 607 -45.72 11.86 74.61
N SER A 608 -46.70 10.95 74.66
CA SER A 608 -47.23 10.24 73.48
C SER A 608 -47.84 11.16 72.41
N SER A 609 -48.22 12.40 72.75
CA SER A 609 -48.68 13.40 71.79
C SER A 609 -47.55 14.32 71.26
N GLY A 610 -46.29 14.02 71.60
CA GLY A 610 -45.12 14.80 71.17
C GLY A 610 -44.98 16.15 71.90
N VAL A 611 -45.59 16.28 73.08
CA VAL A 611 -45.63 17.54 73.84
C VAL A 611 -44.80 17.44 75.12
N ALA A 612 -43.86 18.37 75.30
CA ALA A 612 -43.12 18.58 76.54
C ALA A 612 -43.75 19.75 77.31
N ARG A 613 -44.22 19.48 78.53
CA ARG A 613 -44.92 20.46 79.36
C ARG A 613 -43.98 21.04 80.42
N PHE A 614 -43.70 22.33 80.30
CA PHE A 614 -42.87 23.11 81.22
C PHE A 614 -43.75 23.90 82.19
N ALA A 615 -43.25 24.11 83.40
CA ALA A 615 -43.90 24.96 84.40
C ALA A 615 -42.85 25.92 84.98
N SER A 616 -43.10 27.23 84.90
CA SER A 616 -42.21 28.22 85.48
C SER A 616 -42.17 28.08 87.00
N PRO A 617 -41.13 28.58 87.69
CA PRO A 617 -41.24 28.93 89.10
C PRO A 617 -42.42 29.89 89.35
N LEU A 618 -42.91 29.95 90.59
CA LEU A 618 -43.93 30.93 90.98
C LEU A 618 -43.33 32.34 91.06
N SER A 619 -44.09 33.37 90.69
CA SER A 619 -43.71 34.78 90.86
C SER A 619 -44.89 35.64 91.33
N ASN A 620 -44.62 36.55 92.26
CA ASN A 620 -45.58 37.56 92.73
C ASN A 620 -45.39 38.93 92.05
N LYS A 621 -44.43 39.03 91.13
CA LYS A 621 -44.10 40.27 90.42
C LYS A 621 -44.92 40.42 89.13
N GLN A 622 -45.14 41.65 88.68
CA GLN A 622 -45.72 41.93 87.36
C GLN A 622 -44.62 41.97 86.30
N GLY A 623 -44.87 41.38 85.13
CA GLY A 623 -43.93 41.26 84.02
C GLY A 623 -44.34 40.16 83.04
N MET A 624 -43.38 39.67 82.26
CA MET A 624 -43.55 38.60 81.28
C MET A 624 -42.89 37.30 81.77
N PHE A 625 -43.56 36.17 81.58
CA PHE A 625 -42.90 34.87 81.56
C PHE A 625 -42.51 34.56 80.12
N THR A 626 -41.25 34.27 79.88
CA THR A 626 -40.73 33.93 78.54
C THR A 626 -40.06 32.57 78.58
N LEU A 627 -40.50 31.62 77.75
CA LEU A 627 -39.82 30.34 77.56
C LEU A 627 -39.09 30.37 76.23
N SER A 628 -37.79 30.07 76.24
CA SER A 628 -36.98 29.86 75.04
C SER A 628 -36.47 28.43 75.00
N VAL A 629 -36.78 27.70 73.92
CA VAL A 629 -36.24 26.35 73.70
C VAL A 629 -34.80 26.47 73.24
N THR A 630 -33.88 25.86 73.99
CA THR A 630 -32.44 25.95 73.73
C THR A 630 -31.89 24.71 73.06
N ASN A 631 -32.48 23.53 73.29
CA ASN A 631 -32.06 22.29 72.64
C ASN A 631 -33.22 21.28 72.55
N ILE A 632 -33.16 20.39 71.55
CA ILE A 632 -33.95 19.17 71.50
C ILE A 632 -32.97 18.01 71.26
N SER A 633 -33.07 16.96 72.07
CA SER A 633 -32.36 15.70 71.84
C SER A 633 -33.35 14.59 71.55
N ALA A 634 -33.24 13.99 70.37
CA ALA A 634 -34.07 12.89 69.92
C ALA A 634 -33.19 11.85 69.21
N PRO A 635 -33.17 10.57 69.64
CA PRO A 635 -32.33 9.55 69.02
C PRO A 635 -32.62 9.39 67.53
N GLY A 636 -31.60 9.59 66.67
CA GLY A 636 -31.73 9.50 65.22
C GLY A 636 -32.33 10.73 64.52
N PHE A 637 -32.62 11.81 65.26
CA PHE A 637 -33.16 13.06 64.70
C PHE A 637 -32.34 14.26 65.19
N PRO A 638 -31.45 14.81 64.36
CA PRO A 638 -30.76 16.05 64.69
C PRO A 638 -31.77 17.20 64.83
N TYR A 639 -31.56 18.04 65.85
CA TYR A 639 -32.35 19.25 66.08
C TYR A 639 -31.89 20.39 65.17
N VAL A 640 -32.84 21.08 64.55
CA VAL A 640 -32.55 22.20 63.62
C VAL A 640 -33.24 23.48 64.10
N PRO A 641 -32.61 24.25 65.01
CA PRO A 641 -33.22 25.44 65.60
C PRO A 641 -33.68 26.49 64.59
N ALA A 642 -32.94 26.66 63.48
CA ALA A 642 -33.26 27.62 62.43
C ALA A 642 -34.56 27.32 61.66
N ARG A 643 -35.14 26.13 61.86
CA ARG A 643 -36.40 25.69 61.23
C ARG A 643 -37.55 25.57 62.23
N ASN A 644 -37.35 26.01 63.47
CA ASN A 644 -38.43 26.08 64.44
C ASN A 644 -39.53 27.04 63.94
N ALA A 645 -40.79 26.63 64.07
CA ALA A 645 -41.91 27.54 63.90
C ALA A 645 -41.95 28.58 65.02
N GLU A 646 -41.56 28.17 66.24
CA GLU A 646 -41.42 29.05 67.39
C GLU A 646 -40.21 28.61 68.23
N THR A 647 -39.27 29.53 68.50
CA THR A 647 -38.13 29.25 69.41
C THR A 647 -38.39 29.81 70.81
N THR A 648 -39.18 30.88 70.89
CA THR A 648 -39.49 31.58 72.13
C THR A 648 -40.95 31.99 72.12
N LYS A 649 -41.61 31.90 73.29
CA LYS A 649 -42.94 32.47 73.50
C LYS A 649 -43.02 33.16 74.85
N SER A 650 -43.85 34.18 74.93
CA SER A 650 -44.04 34.94 76.16
C SER A 650 -45.51 35.08 76.49
N ILE A 651 -45.83 35.08 77.79
CA ILE A 651 -47.16 35.37 78.31
C ILE A 651 -47.07 36.42 79.42
N SER A 652 -47.94 37.42 79.35
CA SER A 652 -48.02 38.48 80.36
C SER A 652 -48.60 37.96 81.67
N SER A 653 -48.14 38.53 82.78
CA SER A 653 -48.73 38.39 84.12
C SER A 653 -50.13 39.01 84.26
N ARG A 654 -50.57 39.82 83.29
CA ARG A 654 -51.93 40.38 83.18
C ARG A 654 -52.80 39.51 82.31
#